data_AF-A0A553PQF8-F1
#
_entry.id   AF-A0A553PQF8-F1
#
_cell.length_a   1.000
_cell.length_b   1.000
_cell.length_c   1.000
_cell.angle_alpha   90.00
_cell.angle_beta   90.00
_cell.angle_gamma   90.00
#
_symmetry.space_group_name_H-M   'P 1'
#
loop_
_entity.id
_entity.type
_entity.pdbx_description
1 polymer ?
#
loop_
_entity_poly.entity_id
_entity_poly.type
_entity_poly.pdbx_seq_one_letter_code
_entity_poly.pdbx_strand_id
1 'polypeptide(L)'
;MLAFIRRPRRISSSTCVFWKANASSKPFPVLASQLTFDPSQIENGQKFNAMHEKRVEYCRNGGGSKGVERHVKKNRKVLVWDRIEQILDEAAMDDFLEVGATVGIDLEYGDVPGGGTVTGIGRINNTHVMLIANDATVKGGTSYPITVTKSLRAQEIAHNLRIPTLYIVDTGGAFLPLQSEIFPDLKHGGRTFRNQAIMSGEGIPQIALVSGMCTAGGAYTPTMSDEAIMVNKIANIYLGGPPLVKAATGEVVTGEQLGGARLHCETSGIADHFAETEAESFEIVRDIIATLNINENWPSNAKPVDPPEGQAGDLIALSGFDKLNKDAIYSVVRCLLDGSRFTEFKKRFGPNLVTGFGFLDGRLIGVLGNGGDITQQDAQKGAHFIQLCDQRSIPILFLQNSSNSGLETSYQDETILKERAKMIRAQAVARVPKIALAVAPVCHDELMTMCGPSGNPEFNFMWPGSGLKKHGFECSQICDSDPVDVSMGSAQYWSSRSTCDGIIRPQESRMVLAKAFYLSCLNFQARPGRNGEGNKVFRIGFDKLNKDAIYSVVRCLLDGSRFTEFKKRFGPNLVTGFGFLDGRLIGVLGNGGDITQQDAQKGAHFIQLCDQRSIPILFLQNSSNSGLETSYQDETILKERAKMIRAQAVARVPKIALAVAPVCHDELMTMCGPSGNPEFNFMWPGSGLKKHGFECSQICDSDPVDVSMGSAQYWSSRSTCDGIIRPQESRMVLAKAFYLSCLNFQARPGRNGEGNKVFRM
;
A
#
# COMPACT_ATOMS: atom_id res chain seq x y z
N MET A 1 -14.01 19.99 -51.25
CA MET A 1 -14.96 19.02 -50.66
C MET A 1 -14.23 18.32 -49.50
N LEU A 2 -14.21 18.95 -48.32
CA LEU A 2 -13.44 18.51 -47.13
C LEU A 2 -14.38 18.56 -45.93
N ALA A 3 -14.83 17.40 -45.43
CA ALA A 3 -15.71 17.36 -44.26
C ALA A 3 -15.68 16.01 -43.52
N PHE A 4 -15.61 16.08 -42.19
CA PHE A 4 -15.97 15.05 -41.21
C PHE A 4 -15.24 13.69 -41.19
N ILE A 5 -13.98 13.71 -40.75
CA ILE A 5 -13.51 12.70 -39.77
C ILE A 5 -13.73 13.28 -38.37
N ARG A 6 -14.83 12.87 -37.70
CA ARG A 6 -15.03 13.19 -36.28
C ARG A 6 -14.05 12.37 -35.45
N ARG A 7 -13.00 13.03 -34.92
CA ARG A 7 -12.19 12.47 -33.82
C ARG A 7 -13.14 12.03 -32.68
N PRO A 8 -12.90 10.89 -32.00
CA PRO A 8 -13.66 10.55 -30.81
C PRO A 8 -13.50 11.68 -29.80
N ARG A 9 -14.61 12.18 -29.25
CA ARG A 9 -14.58 13.17 -28.17
C ARG A 9 -13.81 12.53 -27.01
N ARG A 10 -12.70 13.17 -26.58
CA ARG A 10 -12.20 12.96 -25.22
C ARG A 10 -13.40 13.18 -24.30
N ILE A 11 -13.82 12.14 -23.59
CA ILE A 11 -14.70 12.32 -22.45
C ILE A 11 -13.94 13.28 -21.53
N SER A 12 -14.53 14.43 -21.23
CA SER A 12 -13.88 15.40 -20.35
C SER A 12 -13.58 14.69 -19.04
N SER A 13 -12.30 14.66 -18.67
CA SER A 13 -11.89 14.35 -17.31
C SER A 13 -12.76 15.21 -16.39
N SER A 14 -13.59 14.58 -15.58
CA SER A 14 -14.37 15.26 -14.56
C SER A 14 -13.42 15.66 -13.44
N THR A 15 -12.61 16.69 -13.71
CA THR A 15 -11.85 17.41 -12.69
C THR A 15 -12.79 17.73 -11.55
N CYS A 16 -12.34 17.50 -10.32
CA CYS A 16 -13.08 17.94 -9.14
C CYS A 16 -13.35 19.43 -9.33
N VAL A 17 -14.63 19.81 -9.45
CA VAL A 17 -14.98 21.12 -9.98
C VAL A 17 -14.59 22.16 -8.96
N PHE A 18 -13.53 22.93 -9.24
CA PHE A 18 -13.25 24.17 -8.52
C PHE A 18 -14.49 25.08 -8.65
N TRP A 19 -15.33 25.06 -7.62
CA TRP A 19 -16.62 25.75 -7.63
C TRP A 19 -16.36 27.25 -7.73
N LYS A 20 -16.67 27.82 -8.91
CA LYS A 20 -16.61 29.27 -9.14
C LYS A 20 -17.76 29.96 -8.40
N ALA A 21 -17.67 30.03 -7.07
CA ALA A 21 -18.52 30.88 -6.27
C ALA A 21 -18.36 32.33 -6.73
N ASN A 22 -19.48 33.04 -6.93
CA ASN A 22 -19.46 34.42 -7.38
C ASN A 22 -19.11 35.31 -6.18
N ALA A 23 -18.12 36.21 -6.32
CA ALA A 23 -17.45 36.82 -5.16
C ALA A 23 -18.34 37.74 -4.31
N SER A 24 -19.46 38.22 -4.85
CA SER A 24 -20.43 39.06 -4.15
C SER A 24 -21.44 38.27 -3.30
N SER A 25 -21.65 36.98 -3.59
CA SER A 25 -22.52 36.12 -2.79
C SER A 25 -21.68 35.32 -1.81
N LYS A 26 -21.86 35.52 -0.50
CA LYS A 26 -21.34 34.62 0.54
C LYS A 26 -22.38 33.50 0.77
N PRO A 27 -22.23 32.30 0.15
CA PRO A 27 -23.18 31.22 0.35
C PRO A 27 -23.12 30.69 1.79
N PHE A 28 -24.23 30.12 2.23
CA PHE A 28 -24.41 29.45 3.53
C PHE A 28 -24.39 30.39 4.76
N PRO A 29 -25.18 30.09 5.80
CA PRO A 29 -25.20 30.87 7.04
C PRO A 29 -23.94 30.60 7.88
N VAL A 30 -23.58 31.57 8.74
CA VAL A 30 -22.52 31.42 9.74
C VAL A 30 -23.04 30.55 10.89
N LEU A 31 -22.20 29.64 11.40
CA LEU A 31 -22.51 28.85 12.59
C LEU A 31 -22.43 29.69 13.87
N ALA A 32 -23.55 29.83 14.58
CA ALA A 32 -23.66 30.64 15.80
C ALA A 32 -23.12 29.97 17.08
N SER A 33 -22.61 28.73 17.02
CA SER A 33 -22.14 28.01 18.22
C SER A 33 -20.94 28.70 18.84
N GLN A 34 -21.05 29.08 20.11
CA GLN A 34 -19.95 29.43 20.99
C GLN A 34 -20.05 28.53 22.22
N LEU A 35 -19.00 27.76 22.49
CA LEU A 35 -18.88 26.97 23.71
C LEU A 35 -17.96 27.68 24.68
N THR A 36 -18.29 27.60 25.97
CA THR A 36 -17.40 27.98 27.07
C THR A 36 -16.65 26.75 27.54
N PHE A 37 -15.33 26.79 27.47
CA PHE A 37 -14.46 25.69 27.90
C PHE A 37 -14.02 25.85 29.36
N ASP A 38 -13.95 24.74 30.08
CA ASP A 38 -13.35 24.68 31.41
C ASP A 38 -11.80 24.66 31.25
N PRO A 39 -11.04 25.45 32.04
CA PRO A 39 -9.58 25.30 32.17
C PRO A 39 -9.07 23.85 32.20
N SER A 40 -9.79 22.92 32.84
CA SER A 40 -9.41 21.49 32.90
C SER A 40 -9.31 20.83 31.52
N GLN A 41 -10.21 21.19 30.59
CA GLN A 41 -10.27 20.65 29.22
C GLN A 41 -9.12 21.18 28.37
N ILE A 42 -8.79 22.47 28.54
CA ILE A 42 -7.66 23.12 27.89
C ILE A 42 -6.34 22.47 28.35
N GLU A 43 -6.19 22.24 29.66
CA GLU A 43 -5.00 21.59 30.22
C GLU A 43 -4.84 20.15 29.70
N ASN A 44 -5.93 19.38 29.60
CA ASN A 44 -5.89 18.02 29.06
C ASN A 44 -5.53 17.99 27.56
N GLY A 45 -6.11 18.88 26.75
CA GLY A 45 -5.72 19.02 25.34
C GLY A 45 -4.24 19.39 25.16
N GLN A 46 -3.72 20.28 26.02
CA GLN A 46 -2.30 20.63 26.04
C GLN A 46 -1.40 19.46 26.44
N LYS A 47 -1.79 18.65 27.44
CA LYS A 47 -1.07 17.42 27.84
C LYS A 47 -0.97 16.43 26.68
N PHE A 48 -2.07 16.17 25.96
CA PHE A 48 -2.05 15.26 24.81
C PHE A 48 -1.19 15.80 23.65
N ASN A 49 -1.23 17.10 23.37
CA ASN A 49 -0.32 17.75 22.40
C ASN A 49 1.15 17.54 22.80
N ALA A 50 1.52 17.86 24.04
CA ALA A 50 2.91 17.72 24.52
C ALA A 50 3.39 16.26 24.54
N MET A 51 2.52 15.30 24.82
CA MET A 51 2.82 13.86 24.72
C MET A 51 3.09 13.44 23.27
N HIS A 52 2.31 13.96 22.32
CA HIS A 52 2.51 13.68 20.90
C HIS A 52 3.80 14.30 20.37
N GLU A 53 4.08 15.56 20.70
CA GLU A 53 5.28 16.30 20.29
C GLU A 53 6.56 15.59 20.75
N LYS A 54 6.61 15.10 21.99
CA LYS A 54 7.73 14.27 22.48
C LYS A 54 7.93 12.97 21.69
N ARG A 55 6.85 12.31 21.24
CA ARG A 55 6.94 11.10 20.39
C ARG A 55 7.43 11.43 18.97
N VAL A 56 7.03 12.57 18.42
CA VAL A 56 7.54 13.06 17.12
C VAL A 56 9.02 13.42 17.22
N GLU A 57 9.43 14.13 18.28
CA GLU A 57 10.84 14.44 18.56
C GLU A 57 11.69 13.16 18.71
N TYR A 58 11.20 12.17 19.46
CA TYR A 58 11.85 10.85 19.57
C TYR A 58 12.03 10.16 18.20
N CYS A 59 11.02 10.20 17.33
CA CYS A 59 11.14 9.63 15.98
C CYS A 59 12.05 10.43 15.05
N ARG A 60 12.06 11.77 15.14
CA ARG A 60 12.98 12.63 14.37
C ARG A 60 14.45 12.41 14.74
N ASN A 61 14.73 11.99 15.98
CA ASN A 61 16.07 11.59 16.43
C ASN A 61 16.52 10.22 15.88
N GLY A 62 15.67 9.49 15.14
CA GLY A 62 16.01 8.26 14.43
C GLY A 62 16.62 7.18 15.33
N GLY A 63 17.78 6.64 14.94
CA GLY A 63 18.55 5.66 15.71
C GLY A 63 19.29 6.22 16.93
N GLY A 64 19.03 7.47 17.32
CA GLY A 64 19.70 8.17 18.41
C GLY A 64 21.15 8.56 18.10
N SER A 65 21.80 9.26 19.04
CA SER A 65 23.12 9.87 18.85
C SER A 65 24.20 8.91 18.34
N LYS A 66 24.24 7.66 18.82
CA LYS A 66 25.18 6.62 18.34
C LYS A 66 24.88 6.18 16.90
N GLY A 67 23.61 6.12 16.50
CA GLY A 67 23.19 5.79 15.14
C GLY A 67 23.57 6.90 14.16
N VAL A 68 23.25 8.15 14.53
CA VAL A 68 23.61 9.38 13.81
C VAL A 68 25.13 9.53 13.67
N GLU A 69 25.89 9.38 14.75
CA GLU A 69 27.36 9.49 14.72
C GLU A 69 27.99 8.46 13.79
N ARG A 70 27.50 7.21 13.81
CA ARG A 70 27.94 6.16 12.89
C ARG A 70 27.62 6.51 11.43
N HIS A 71 26.42 7.03 11.16
CA HIS A 71 26.00 7.40 9.81
C HIS A 71 26.83 8.57 9.24
N VAL A 72 26.97 9.65 10.02
CA VAL A 72 27.65 10.87 9.57
C VAL A 72 29.17 10.71 9.63
N LYS A 73 29.76 10.31 10.77
CA LYS A 73 31.24 10.29 10.92
C LYS A 73 31.90 9.06 10.28
N LYS A 74 31.31 7.87 10.45
CA LYS A 74 31.91 6.62 9.96
C LYS A 74 31.51 6.32 8.52
N ASN A 75 30.23 6.40 8.19
CA ASN A 75 29.75 6.09 6.84
C ASN A 75 29.81 7.29 5.87
N ARG A 76 30.02 8.52 6.39
CA ARG A 76 30.12 9.77 5.61
C ARG A 76 28.90 10.05 4.74
N LYS A 77 27.71 9.83 5.32
CA LYS A 77 26.42 10.02 4.65
C LYS A 77 25.61 11.17 5.24
N VAL A 78 24.82 11.81 4.39
CA VAL A 78 23.79 12.79 4.75
C VAL A 78 22.62 12.09 5.46
N LEU A 79 22.01 12.72 6.47
CA LEU A 79 20.88 12.14 7.22
C LEU A 79 19.59 12.15 6.38
N VAL A 80 18.62 11.30 6.74
CA VAL A 80 17.37 11.15 5.97
C VAL A 80 16.56 12.44 5.86
N TRP A 81 16.51 13.25 6.92
CA TRP A 81 15.83 14.55 6.94
C TRP A 81 16.58 15.60 6.13
N ASP A 82 17.89 15.71 6.31
CA ASP A 82 18.76 16.58 5.52
C ASP A 82 18.71 16.26 4.02
N ARG A 83 18.57 14.97 3.63
CA ARG A 83 18.34 14.52 2.25
C ARG A 83 17.01 15.06 1.71
N ILE A 84 15.93 14.93 2.49
CA ILE A 84 14.60 15.41 2.10
C ILE A 84 14.63 16.93 1.93
N GLU A 85 15.17 17.67 2.89
CA GLU A 85 15.31 19.13 2.82
C GLU A 85 16.11 19.58 1.59
N GLN A 86 17.22 18.90 1.28
CA GLN A 86 18.04 19.18 0.11
C GLN A 86 17.47 18.68 -1.22
N ILE A 87 16.35 17.95 -1.25
CA ILE A 87 15.66 17.49 -2.47
C ILE A 87 14.41 18.33 -2.77
N LEU A 88 13.69 18.78 -1.74
CA LEU A 88 12.48 19.59 -1.89
C LEU A 88 12.78 20.98 -2.49
N ASP A 89 11.72 21.65 -2.95
CA ASP A 89 11.78 23.06 -3.35
C ASP A 89 12.05 23.98 -2.15
N GLU A 90 12.57 25.18 -2.40
CA GLU A 90 12.80 26.19 -1.35
C GLU A 90 11.49 26.51 -0.60
N ALA A 91 11.55 26.54 0.73
CA ALA A 91 10.41 26.64 1.65
C ALA A 91 9.34 25.51 1.57
N ALA A 92 9.50 24.48 0.71
CA ALA A 92 8.54 23.38 0.63
C ALA A 92 8.63 22.38 1.81
N MET A 93 9.67 22.47 2.66
CA MET A 93 9.72 21.72 3.92
C MET A 93 8.58 22.12 4.87
N ASP A 94 8.21 23.41 4.93
CA ASP A 94 7.04 23.88 5.70
C ASP A 94 5.71 23.36 5.08
N ASP A 95 5.73 23.02 3.79
CA ASP A 95 4.58 22.40 3.13
C ASP A 95 4.53 20.86 3.28
N PHE A 96 5.60 20.21 3.73
CA PHE A 96 5.72 18.75 3.77
C PHE A 96 4.65 18.07 4.65
N LEU A 97 3.86 17.19 4.04
CA LEU A 97 2.86 16.38 4.72
C LEU A 97 3.46 15.02 5.09
N GLU A 98 4.05 14.93 6.28
CA GLU A 98 4.54 13.66 6.84
C GLU A 98 3.39 12.68 7.09
N VAL A 99 3.62 11.41 6.72
CA VAL A 99 2.70 10.28 6.93
C VAL A 99 3.35 9.30 7.90
N GLY A 100 2.62 8.93 8.96
CA GLY A 100 3.05 7.93 9.93
C GLY A 100 4.26 8.33 10.78
N ALA A 101 4.33 9.60 11.21
CA ALA A 101 5.47 10.15 11.96
C ALA A 101 5.85 9.33 13.22
N THR A 102 4.87 8.93 14.01
CA THR A 102 5.06 8.15 15.26
C THR A 102 4.90 6.64 15.09
N VAL A 103 4.98 6.13 13.86
CA VAL A 103 4.95 4.70 13.57
C VAL A 103 6.15 3.98 14.23
N GLY A 104 5.95 2.76 14.73
CA GLY A 104 7.03 1.90 15.20
C GLY A 104 7.48 2.05 16.66
N ILE A 105 6.77 2.85 17.47
CA ILE A 105 6.98 2.95 18.93
C ILE A 105 6.09 1.93 19.67
N ASP A 106 6.51 1.44 20.83
CA ASP A 106 5.72 0.59 21.73
C ASP A 106 5.23 -0.71 21.05
N LEU A 107 6.13 -1.34 20.28
CA LEU A 107 5.92 -2.61 19.59
C LEU A 107 6.53 -3.78 20.37
N GLU A 108 5.93 -4.97 20.26
CA GLU A 108 6.30 -6.18 21.01
C GLU A 108 7.75 -6.64 20.74
N TYR A 109 8.29 -6.33 19.56
CA TYR A 109 9.68 -6.59 19.16
C TYR A 109 10.64 -5.40 19.40
N GLY A 110 10.20 -4.40 20.18
CA GLY A 110 10.93 -3.20 20.54
C GLY A 110 10.87 -2.09 19.47
N ASP A 111 11.28 -0.89 19.88
CA ASP A 111 11.10 0.32 19.08
C ASP A 111 11.91 0.33 17.78
N VAL A 112 11.22 0.80 16.74
CA VAL A 112 11.71 1.10 15.39
C VAL A 112 11.21 2.51 15.05
N PRO A 113 11.87 3.59 15.55
CA PRO A 113 11.34 4.96 15.45
C PRO A 113 11.01 5.37 14.01
N GLY A 114 9.87 6.02 13.81
CA GLY A 114 9.30 6.34 12.50
C GLY A 114 9.03 5.13 11.59
N GLY A 115 9.06 3.89 12.12
CA GLY A 115 9.05 2.65 11.33
C GLY A 115 10.34 2.40 10.55
N GLY A 116 11.43 3.13 10.84
CA GLY A 116 12.69 3.03 10.09
C GLY A 116 12.65 3.66 8.68
N THR A 117 11.59 4.39 8.37
CA THR A 117 11.44 5.09 7.08
C THR A 117 10.60 6.36 7.25
N VAL A 118 11.09 7.48 6.71
CA VAL A 118 10.31 8.71 6.58
C VAL A 118 9.44 8.58 5.34
N THR A 119 8.15 8.84 5.47
CA THR A 119 7.20 8.85 4.34
C THR A 119 6.39 10.14 4.39
N GLY A 120 6.10 10.74 3.24
CA GLY A 120 5.29 11.95 3.19
C GLY A 120 5.24 12.56 1.80
N ILE A 121 4.45 13.62 1.64
CA ILE A 121 4.26 14.31 0.37
C ILE A 121 4.90 15.69 0.45
N GLY A 122 5.82 15.98 -0.46
CA GLY A 122 6.47 17.28 -0.61
C GLY A 122 6.49 17.73 -2.07
N ARG A 123 6.96 18.96 -2.32
CA ARG A 123 7.11 19.49 -3.68
C ARG A 123 8.55 19.43 -4.15
N ILE A 124 8.72 18.95 -5.38
CA ILE A 124 9.98 18.96 -6.12
C ILE A 124 9.64 19.54 -7.51
N ASN A 125 10.30 20.62 -7.90
CA ASN A 125 10.00 21.42 -9.09
C ASN A 125 8.50 21.67 -9.31
N ASN A 126 7.83 22.20 -8.28
CA ASN A 126 6.38 22.45 -8.22
C ASN A 126 5.46 21.22 -8.43
N THR A 127 6.00 20.00 -8.43
CA THR A 127 5.23 18.74 -8.53
C THR A 127 5.18 18.07 -7.15
N HIS A 128 3.99 17.63 -6.72
CA HIS A 128 3.82 16.85 -5.50
C HIS A 128 4.33 15.42 -5.73
N VAL A 129 5.26 14.99 -4.90
CA VAL A 129 5.90 13.67 -4.96
C VAL A 129 5.68 12.97 -3.62
N MET A 130 5.34 11.68 -3.66
CA MET A 130 5.41 10.82 -2.46
C MET A 130 6.86 10.41 -2.24
N LEU A 131 7.44 10.81 -1.11
CA LEU A 131 8.76 10.38 -0.68
C LEU A 131 8.63 9.15 0.22
N ILE A 132 9.46 8.13 -0.02
CA ILE A 132 9.63 6.94 0.82
C ILE A 132 11.13 6.77 1.05
N ALA A 133 11.63 7.29 2.18
CA ALA A 133 13.05 7.41 2.46
C ALA A 133 13.47 6.53 3.64
N ASN A 134 14.47 5.67 3.48
CA ASN A 134 14.96 4.82 4.58
C ASN A 134 15.81 5.61 5.57
N ASP A 135 15.60 5.38 6.87
CA ASP A 135 16.50 5.89 7.91
C ASP A 135 17.53 4.81 8.30
N ALA A 136 18.72 4.89 7.70
CA ALA A 136 19.82 3.99 7.99
C ALA A 136 20.39 4.12 9.42
N THR A 137 20.04 5.17 10.17
CA THR A 137 20.39 5.29 11.59
C THR A 137 19.57 4.30 12.44
N VAL A 138 18.28 4.12 12.13
CA VAL A 138 17.36 3.19 12.81
C VAL A 138 17.71 1.76 12.42
N LYS A 139 18.32 1.01 13.34
CA LYS A 139 18.67 -0.43 13.18
C LYS A 139 19.46 -0.75 11.89
N GLY A 140 20.15 0.23 11.29
CA GLY A 140 20.85 0.06 10.01
C GLY A 140 19.93 0.09 8.77
N GLY A 141 18.77 0.72 8.86
CA GLY A 141 17.78 0.77 7.77
C GLY A 141 17.14 -0.60 7.49
N THR A 142 17.15 -1.52 8.46
CA THR A 142 16.54 -2.84 8.28
C THR A 142 15.02 -2.75 8.32
N SER A 143 14.35 -3.39 7.37
CA SER A 143 12.88 -3.40 7.26
C SER A 143 12.27 -4.36 8.28
N TYR A 144 11.46 -3.82 9.19
CA TYR A 144 10.60 -4.55 10.11
C TYR A 144 9.19 -4.72 9.50
N PRO A 145 8.30 -5.55 10.08
CA PRO A 145 6.91 -5.70 9.60
C PRO A 145 6.18 -4.35 9.51
N ILE A 146 6.41 -3.47 10.49
CA ILE A 146 5.85 -2.12 10.50
C ILE A 146 6.41 -1.21 9.39
N THR A 147 7.69 -1.36 9.03
CA THR A 147 8.32 -0.65 7.90
C THR A 147 7.61 -0.99 6.59
N VAL A 148 7.35 -2.29 6.35
CA VAL A 148 6.61 -2.75 5.16
C VAL A 148 5.20 -2.18 5.16
N THR A 149 4.51 -2.23 6.30
CA THR A 149 3.14 -1.70 6.44
C THR A 149 3.08 -0.20 6.11
N LYS A 150 4.00 0.60 6.65
CA LYS A 150 4.11 2.04 6.39
C LYS A 150 4.41 2.34 4.92
N SER A 151 5.39 1.66 4.32
CA SER A 151 5.73 1.86 2.90
C SER A 151 4.60 1.46 1.95
N LEU A 152 3.85 0.40 2.26
CA LEU A 152 2.68 -0.01 1.47
C LEU A 152 1.54 1.00 1.58
N ARG A 153 1.33 1.62 2.76
CA ARG A 153 0.35 2.70 2.91
C ARG A 153 0.76 3.95 2.14
N ALA A 154 2.05 4.32 2.17
CA ALA A 154 2.57 5.43 1.36
C ALA A 154 2.36 5.19 -0.15
N GLN A 155 2.62 3.97 -0.66
CA GLN A 155 2.29 3.60 -2.04
C GLN A 155 0.78 3.62 -2.33
N GLU A 156 -0.07 3.19 -1.40
CA GLU A 156 -1.53 3.24 -1.58
C GLU A 156 -2.02 4.70 -1.69
N ILE A 157 -1.49 5.60 -0.86
CA ILE A 157 -1.75 7.04 -0.95
C ILE A 157 -1.26 7.57 -2.32
N ALA A 158 -0.02 7.28 -2.72
CA ALA A 158 0.52 7.73 -4.01
C ALA A 158 -0.27 7.21 -5.23
N HIS A 159 -0.73 5.95 -5.18
CA HIS A 159 -1.60 5.36 -6.21
C HIS A 159 -2.98 6.01 -6.26
N ASN A 160 -3.59 6.24 -5.09
CA ASN A 160 -4.89 6.90 -4.95
C ASN A 160 -4.88 8.35 -5.43
N LEU A 161 -3.80 9.09 -5.12
CA LEU A 161 -3.59 10.49 -5.52
C LEU A 161 -3.03 10.63 -6.92
N ARG A 162 -2.51 9.54 -7.53
CA ARG A 162 -1.80 9.52 -8.81
C ARG A 162 -0.65 10.53 -8.88
N ILE A 163 0.22 10.50 -7.88
CA ILE A 163 1.43 11.35 -7.78
C ILE A 163 2.71 10.51 -7.96
N PRO A 164 3.79 11.05 -8.55
CA PRO A 164 5.09 10.38 -8.63
C PRO A 164 5.57 9.87 -7.27
N THR A 165 6.38 8.82 -7.28
CA THR A 165 6.95 8.24 -6.05
C THR A 165 8.47 8.19 -6.14
N LEU A 166 9.13 8.84 -5.17
CA LEU A 166 10.58 8.85 -4.99
C LEU A 166 10.96 7.94 -3.82
N TYR A 167 11.67 6.85 -4.12
CA TYR A 167 12.24 5.95 -3.13
C TYR A 167 13.69 6.38 -2.83
N ILE A 168 13.99 6.84 -1.61
CA ILE A 168 15.36 7.15 -1.17
C ILE A 168 15.88 5.94 -0.39
N VAL A 169 16.68 5.11 -1.05
CA VAL A 169 17.02 3.75 -0.63
C VAL A 169 18.36 3.71 0.11
N ASP A 170 18.32 3.29 1.38
CA ASP A 170 19.47 3.07 2.25
C ASP A 170 19.11 2.01 3.30
N THR A 171 19.02 0.74 2.86
CA THR A 171 18.46 -0.37 3.63
C THR A 171 19.42 -1.56 3.76
N GLY A 172 19.60 -2.01 5.01
CA GLY A 172 20.32 -3.25 5.33
C GLY A 172 19.58 -4.54 4.97
N GLY A 173 18.40 -4.46 4.34
CA GLY A 173 17.54 -5.61 4.04
C GLY A 173 16.48 -5.85 5.12
N ALA A 174 15.87 -7.04 5.15
CA ALA A 174 14.83 -7.37 6.12
C ALA A 174 15.39 -7.76 7.50
N PHE A 175 14.62 -7.48 8.56
CA PHE A 175 14.88 -8.02 9.89
C PHE A 175 14.57 -9.53 9.96
N LEU A 176 15.59 -10.35 9.68
CA LEU A 176 15.46 -11.80 9.50
C LEU A 176 14.71 -12.57 10.61
N PRO A 177 14.75 -12.21 11.91
CA PRO A 177 13.97 -12.88 12.94
C PRO A 177 12.44 -12.81 12.73
N LEU A 178 11.93 -11.76 12.06
CA LEU A 178 10.50 -11.56 11.78
C LEU A 178 10.16 -11.80 10.30
N GLN A 179 10.97 -12.59 9.58
CA GLN A 179 10.83 -12.80 8.13
C GLN A 179 9.44 -13.27 7.68
N SER A 180 8.70 -14.02 8.52
CA SER A 180 7.32 -14.46 8.25
C SER A 180 6.30 -13.33 8.17
N GLU A 181 6.58 -12.20 8.81
CA GLU A 181 5.74 -10.99 8.83
C GLU A 181 6.25 -9.92 7.84
N ILE A 182 7.30 -10.24 7.07
CA ILE A 182 7.98 -9.30 6.15
C ILE A 182 7.89 -9.76 4.69
N PHE A 183 7.81 -11.06 4.40
CA PHE A 183 7.90 -11.58 3.02
C PHE A 183 6.65 -12.23 2.40
N PRO A 184 5.93 -13.15 3.07
CA PRO A 184 5.08 -14.13 2.38
C PRO A 184 3.64 -13.69 2.03
N ASP A 185 3.01 -12.85 2.84
CA ASP A 185 1.57 -12.56 2.73
C ASP A 185 1.24 -11.47 1.68
N LEU A 186 -0.05 -11.35 1.35
CA LEU A 186 -0.61 -10.40 0.39
C LEU A 186 -0.24 -8.93 0.65
N LYS A 187 0.06 -8.58 1.92
CA LYS A 187 0.50 -7.24 2.37
C LYS A 187 1.94 -7.22 2.91
N HIS A 188 2.77 -8.18 2.52
CA HIS A 188 4.20 -8.20 2.86
C HIS A 188 5.06 -7.63 1.71
N GLY A 189 6.39 -7.61 1.84
CA GLY A 189 7.31 -6.82 1.01
C GLY A 189 7.23 -7.08 -0.50
N GLY A 190 6.83 -8.28 -0.93
CA GLY A 190 6.57 -8.56 -2.35
C GLY A 190 5.45 -7.69 -2.97
N ARG A 191 4.57 -7.14 -2.13
CA ARG A 191 3.51 -6.22 -2.55
C ARG A 191 4.06 -4.86 -2.98
N THR A 192 5.20 -4.43 -2.44
CA THR A 192 5.85 -3.15 -2.78
C THR A 192 6.19 -3.11 -4.26
N PHE A 193 6.80 -4.18 -4.77
CA PHE A 193 7.20 -4.32 -6.19
C PHE A 193 5.98 -4.46 -7.12
N ARG A 194 4.92 -5.16 -6.66
CA ARG A 194 3.65 -5.22 -7.40
C ARG A 194 3.05 -3.84 -7.57
N ASN A 195 2.95 -3.07 -6.48
CA ASN A 195 2.37 -1.73 -6.50
C ASN A 195 3.18 -0.83 -7.43
N GLN A 196 4.51 -0.82 -7.30
CA GLN A 196 5.43 -0.07 -8.17
C GLN A 196 5.22 -0.40 -9.66
N ALA A 197 5.16 -1.69 -10.03
CA ALA A 197 4.90 -2.11 -11.41
C ALA A 197 3.51 -1.72 -11.93
N ILE A 198 2.48 -1.72 -11.07
CA ILE A 198 1.13 -1.24 -11.41
C ILE A 198 1.14 0.27 -11.60
N MET A 199 1.79 1.02 -10.70
CA MET A 199 1.87 2.47 -10.75
C MET A 199 2.59 2.94 -12.03
N SER A 200 3.78 2.42 -12.32
CA SER A 200 4.48 2.65 -13.61
C SER A 200 3.61 2.25 -14.81
N GLY A 201 2.98 1.06 -14.76
CA GLY A 201 2.06 0.59 -15.82
C GLY A 201 0.80 1.43 -16.02
N GLU A 202 0.37 2.19 -15.00
CA GLU A 202 -0.71 3.18 -15.06
C GLU A 202 -0.22 4.60 -15.40
N GLY A 203 1.09 4.81 -15.62
CA GLY A 203 1.68 6.11 -15.92
C GLY A 203 1.87 7.00 -14.69
N ILE A 204 2.12 6.43 -13.51
CA ILE A 204 2.50 7.12 -12.28
C ILE A 204 4.01 6.89 -12.06
N PRO A 205 4.89 7.89 -12.34
CA PRO A 205 6.34 7.68 -12.38
C PRO A 205 6.92 7.16 -11.06
N GLN A 206 7.82 6.18 -11.17
CA GLN A 206 8.54 5.55 -10.06
C GLN A 206 10.04 5.89 -10.19
N ILE A 207 10.61 6.58 -9.20
CA ILE A 207 12.00 7.04 -9.24
C ILE A 207 12.72 6.50 -8.01
N ALA A 208 13.95 5.98 -8.17
CA ALA A 208 14.77 5.55 -7.05
C ALA A 208 16.08 6.34 -6.96
N LEU A 209 16.40 6.85 -5.77
CA LEU A 209 17.71 7.35 -5.41
C LEU A 209 18.34 6.35 -4.42
N VAL A 210 19.38 5.63 -4.85
CA VAL A 210 20.13 4.73 -3.97
C VAL A 210 21.28 5.51 -3.34
N SER A 211 21.11 5.88 -2.07
CA SER A 211 22.11 6.56 -1.25
C SER A 211 22.77 5.61 -0.24
N GLY A 212 22.80 4.32 -0.56
CA GLY A 212 23.33 3.32 0.36
C GLY A 212 23.21 1.86 -0.03
N MET A 213 23.14 1.02 1.01
CA MET A 213 22.98 -0.43 0.80
C MET A 213 21.58 -0.72 0.27
N CYS A 214 21.48 -1.66 -0.66
CA CYS A 214 20.25 -2.09 -1.28
C CYS A 214 20.34 -3.60 -1.55
N THR A 215 20.06 -4.41 -0.53
CA THR A 215 20.37 -5.85 -0.52
C THR A 215 19.14 -6.75 -0.62
N ALA A 216 19.31 -7.93 -1.21
CA ALA A 216 18.28 -8.96 -1.39
C ALA A 216 17.01 -8.40 -2.03
N GLY A 217 15.83 -8.65 -1.45
CA GLY A 217 14.56 -8.15 -1.99
C GLY A 217 14.53 -6.63 -2.19
N GLY A 218 15.29 -5.86 -1.39
CA GLY A 218 15.38 -4.40 -1.55
C GLY A 218 15.93 -3.96 -2.92
N ALA A 219 16.78 -4.79 -3.55
CA ALA A 219 17.37 -4.52 -4.86
C ALA A 219 16.33 -4.36 -5.99
N TYR A 220 15.12 -4.92 -5.83
CA TYR A 220 14.06 -4.75 -6.82
C TYR A 220 13.47 -3.35 -6.82
N THR A 221 13.54 -2.57 -5.73
CA THR A 221 13.02 -1.20 -5.70
C THR A 221 13.70 -0.30 -6.75
N PRO A 222 15.03 -0.13 -6.79
CA PRO A 222 15.67 0.63 -7.88
C PRO A 222 15.54 -0.08 -9.23
N THR A 223 15.70 -1.41 -9.30
CA THR A 223 15.65 -2.18 -10.56
C THR A 223 14.28 -2.15 -11.25
N MET A 224 13.21 -1.79 -10.52
CA MET A 224 11.83 -1.67 -11.05
C MET A 224 11.32 -0.22 -11.09
N SER A 225 12.16 0.76 -10.79
CA SER A 225 11.83 2.16 -11.08
C SER A 225 11.85 2.43 -12.59
N ASP A 226 11.18 3.49 -13.00
CA ASP A 226 11.25 4.01 -14.35
C ASP A 226 12.61 4.68 -14.60
N GLU A 227 13.19 5.32 -13.57
CA GLU A 227 14.56 5.83 -13.54
C GLU A 227 15.22 5.62 -12.17
N ALA A 228 16.50 5.21 -12.15
CA ALA A 228 17.27 4.93 -10.95
C ALA A 228 18.63 5.66 -10.93
N ILE A 229 18.92 6.31 -9.80
CA ILE A 229 20.16 7.06 -9.52
C ILE A 229 21.00 6.29 -8.50
N MET A 230 22.31 6.18 -8.72
CA MET A 230 23.26 5.61 -7.76
C MET A 230 24.40 6.57 -7.42
N VAL A 231 24.67 6.72 -6.12
CA VAL A 231 25.76 7.55 -5.59
C VAL A 231 27.07 6.76 -5.48
N ASN A 232 28.13 7.24 -6.11
CA ASN A 232 29.45 6.60 -6.17
C ASN A 232 30.02 6.29 -4.78
N LYS A 233 30.61 5.09 -4.60
CA LYS A 233 31.25 4.62 -3.35
C LYS A 233 30.35 4.59 -2.11
N ILE A 234 29.05 4.89 -2.26
CA ILE A 234 28.05 4.95 -1.20
C ILE A 234 26.93 3.94 -1.48
N ALA A 235 26.43 3.93 -2.71
CA ALA A 235 25.37 3.07 -3.20
C ALA A 235 25.89 1.68 -3.58
N ASN A 236 25.21 0.63 -3.11
CA ASN A 236 25.49 -0.74 -3.53
C ASN A 236 24.18 -1.53 -3.70
N ILE A 237 23.95 -2.16 -4.85
CA ILE A 237 22.79 -3.04 -5.10
C ILE A 237 23.28 -4.48 -5.27
N TYR A 238 22.67 -5.46 -4.58
CA TYR A 238 22.95 -6.88 -4.84
C TYR A 238 21.88 -7.80 -4.24
N LEU A 239 21.62 -8.95 -4.86
CA LEU A 239 20.73 -9.97 -4.27
C LEU A 239 21.36 -10.65 -3.04
N GLY A 240 22.67 -10.84 -3.04
CA GLY A 240 23.42 -11.37 -1.92
C GLY A 240 24.66 -10.52 -1.67
N GLY A 241 24.77 -9.92 -0.50
CA GLY A 241 25.95 -9.10 -0.18
C GLY A 241 27.23 -9.91 0.01
N PRO A 242 28.40 -9.26 0.12
CA PRO A 242 29.69 -9.92 0.24
C PRO A 242 29.79 -11.06 1.30
N PRO A 243 29.17 -10.96 2.50
CA PRO A 243 29.17 -12.06 3.45
C PRO A 243 28.45 -13.32 2.93
N LEU A 244 27.38 -13.15 2.14
CA LEU A 244 26.62 -14.25 1.56
C LEU A 244 27.37 -14.86 0.38
N VAL A 245 27.95 -14.04 -0.50
CA VAL A 245 28.80 -14.52 -1.61
C VAL A 245 29.96 -15.36 -1.09
N LYS A 246 30.67 -14.87 -0.05
CA LYS A 246 31.76 -15.60 0.59
C LYS A 246 31.30 -16.91 1.24
N ALA A 247 30.16 -16.91 1.93
CA ALA A 247 29.60 -18.12 2.52
C ALA A 247 29.13 -19.14 1.46
N ALA A 248 28.70 -18.66 0.29
CA ALA A 248 28.15 -19.49 -0.78
C ALA A 248 29.22 -20.12 -1.69
N THR A 249 30.20 -19.32 -2.11
CA THR A 249 31.16 -19.67 -3.18
C THR A 249 32.61 -19.73 -2.70
N GLY A 250 32.88 -19.25 -1.47
CA GLY A 250 34.24 -18.99 -0.99
C GLY A 250 34.86 -17.68 -1.49
N GLU A 251 34.26 -17.01 -2.48
CA GLU A 251 34.83 -15.80 -3.09
C GLU A 251 34.85 -14.60 -2.13
N VAL A 252 35.95 -13.85 -2.14
CA VAL A 252 36.13 -12.64 -1.32
C VAL A 252 36.09 -11.40 -2.21
N VAL A 253 34.89 -10.88 -2.41
CA VAL A 253 34.60 -9.66 -3.17
C VAL A 253 34.22 -8.50 -2.23
N THR A 254 34.47 -7.25 -2.61
CA THR A 254 33.99 -6.08 -1.86
C THR A 254 32.59 -5.65 -2.32
N GLY A 255 31.88 -4.82 -1.53
CA GLY A 255 30.57 -4.31 -1.93
C GLY A 255 30.59 -3.54 -3.25
N GLU A 256 31.58 -2.66 -3.42
CA GLU A 256 31.75 -1.82 -4.62
C GLU A 256 32.02 -2.67 -5.88
N GLN A 257 32.84 -3.72 -5.75
CA GLN A 257 33.12 -4.64 -6.86
C GLN A 257 31.93 -5.53 -7.22
N LEU A 258 31.06 -5.84 -6.25
CA LEU A 258 29.91 -6.73 -6.43
C LEU A 258 28.67 -6.01 -6.96
N GLY A 259 28.53 -4.72 -6.67
CA GLY A 259 27.28 -3.97 -6.93
C GLY A 259 27.38 -2.46 -6.77
N GLY A 260 28.57 -1.88 -6.92
CA GLY A 260 28.78 -0.43 -6.81
C GLY A 260 28.17 0.36 -7.96
N ALA A 261 28.06 1.69 -7.78
CA ALA A 261 27.42 2.59 -8.74
C ALA A 261 28.03 2.50 -10.15
N ARG A 262 29.36 2.40 -10.28
CA ARG A 262 30.02 2.29 -11.59
C ARG A 262 29.63 1.03 -12.32
N LEU A 263 29.64 -0.12 -11.64
CA LEU A 263 29.25 -1.39 -12.23
C LEU A 263 27.82 -1.30 -12.81
N HIS A 264 26.89 -0.73 -12.04
CA HIS A 264 25.49 -0.71 -12.44
C HIS A 264 25.12 0.35 -13.48
N CYS A 265 25.83 1.48 -13.54
CA CYS A 265 25.62 2.52 -14.56
C CYS A 265 26.44 2.26 -15.85
N GLU A 266 27.64 1.68 -15.75
CA GLU A 266 28.55 1.48 -16.90
C GLU A 266 28.42 0.10 -17.56
N THR A 267 28.09 -0.95 -16.79
CA THR A 267 28.09 -2.36 -17.27
C THR A 267 26.70 -2.99 -17.26
N SER A 268 25.99 -2.95 -16.14
CA SER A 268 24.75 -3.73 -15.96
C SER A 268 23.50 -3.05 -16.57
N GLY A 269 23.48 -1.71 -16.52
CA GLY A 269 22.28 -0.91 -16.78
C GLY A 269 21.12 -1.25 -15.85
N ILE A 270 21.40 -1.45 -14.55
CA ILE A 270 20.39 -1.49 -13.47
C ILE A 270 20.06 -0.08 -12.99
N ALA A 271 21.04 0.84 -13.07
CA ALA A 271 20.86 2.25 -12.78
C ALA A 271 21.11 3.07 -14.05
N ASP A 272 20.37 4.17 -14.18
CA ASP A 272 20.36 5.02 -15.37
C ASP A 272 21.24 6.26 -15.18
N HIS A 273 21.35 6.74 -13.94
CA HIS A 273 22.09 7.96 -13.58
C HIS A 273 23.17 7.66 -12.54
N PHE A 274 24.40 8.10 -12.84
CA PHE A 274 25.54 8.04 -11.95
C PHE A 274 25.76 9.41 -11.30
N ALA A 275 25.84 9.46 -9.96
CA ALA A 275 26.23 10.67 -9.22
C ALA A 275 27.56 10.42 -8.49
N GLU A 276 28.54 11.30 -8.60
CA GLU A 276 29.80 11.20 -7.84
C GLU A 276 29.60 11.59 -6.37
N THR A 277 28.57 12.39 -6.04
CA THR A 277 28.22 12.81 -4.66
C THR A 277 26.72 12.72 -4.34
N GLU A 278 26.36 12.71 -3.03
CA GLU A 278 24.94 12.79 -2.63
C GLU A 278 24.29 14.11 -3.06
N ALA A 279 25.00 15.24 -3.02
CA ALA A 279 24.46 16.55 -3.42
C ALA A 279 24.05 16.58 -4.90
N GLU A 280 24.96 16.14 -5.79
CA GLU A 280 24.70 15.95 -7.23
C GLU A 280 23.50 15.02 -7.47
N SER A 281 23.35 13.96 -6.67
CA SER A 281 22.19 13.06 -6.79
C SER A 281 20.85 13.73 -6.50
N PHE A 282 20.83 14.79 -5.66
CA PHE A 282 19.62 15.57 -5.39
C PHE A 282 19.29 16.54 -6.54
N GLU A 283 20.29 17.01 -7.28
CA GLU A 283 20.12 17.79 -8.51
C GLU A 283 19.51 16.90 -9.60
N ILE A 284 20.07 15.70 -9.80
CA ILE A 284 19.54 14.71 -10.75
C ILE A 284 18.08 14.33 -10.41
N VAL A 285 17.72 14.16 -9.13
CA VAL A 285 16.30 13.94 -8.74
C VAL A 285 15.41 15.08 -9.23
N ARG A 286 15.82 16.34 -9.08
CA ARG A 286 15.04 17.51 -9.54
C ARG A 286 14.91 17.53 -11.06
N ASP A 287 15.99 17.23 -11.78
CA ASP A 287 16.01 17.17 -13.24
C ASP A 287 15.06 16.08 -13.77
N ILE A 288 15.08 14.88 -13.18
CA ILE A 288 14.12 13.82 -13.51
C ILE A 288 12.69 14.33 -13.32
N ILE A 289 12.36 14.90 -12.15
CA ILE A 289 11.01 15.44 -11.88
C ILE A 289 10.62 16.54 -12.90
N ALA A 290 11.57 17.40 -13.30
CA ALA A 290 11.35 18.42 -14.33
C ALA A 290 10.99 17.83 -15.71
N THR A 291 11.54 16.66 -16.06
CA THR A 291 11.28 16.01 -17.36
C THR A 291 10.03 15.15 -17.41
N LEU A 292 9.38 14.85 -16.26
CA LEU A 292 8.16 14.03 -16.21
C LEU A 292 6.97 14.59 -17.00
N ASN A 293 7.01 15.87 -17.41
CA ASN A 293 5.94 16.54 -18.16
C ASN A 293 4.57 16.46 -17.44
N ILE A 294 4.60 16.45 -16.11
CA ILE A 294 3.42 16.55 -15.25
C ILE A 294 3.09 18.02 -15.10
N ASN A 295 1.91 18.42 -15.58
CA ASN A 295 1.38 19.76 -15.35
C ASN A 295 0.27 19.66 -14.32
N GLU A 296 0.63 19.92 -13.06
CA GLU A 296 -0.38 20.15 -12.03
C GLU A 296 -1.16 21.41 -12.37
N ASN A 297 -2.47 21.27 -12.59
CA ASN A 297 -3.36 22.40 -12.86
C ASN A 297 -3.59 23.20 -11.57
N TRP A 298 -2.55 23.91 -11.12
CA TRP A 298 -2.63 24.87 -10.04
C TRP A 298 -3.61 25.97 -10.46
N PRO A 299 -4.72 26.19 -9.74
CA PRO A 299 -5.58 27.33 -10.00
C PRO A 299 -4.84 28.61 -9.61
N SER A 300 -4.14 29.24 -10.57
CA SER A 300 -3.28 30.43 -10.35
C SER A 300 -3.99 31.67 -9.81
N ASN A 301 -5.30 31.57 -9.56
CA ASN A 301 -6.17 32.59 -9.00
C ASN A 301 -7.02 31.98 -7.88
N ALA A 302 -6.37 31.41 -6.87
CA ALA A 302 -7.02 31.11 -5.59
C ALA A 302 -7.58 32.43 -5.03
N LYS A 303 -8.90 32.49 -4.84
CA LYS A 303 -9.55 33.69 -4.31
C LYS A 303 -9.20 33.86 -2.83
N PRO A 304 -9.16 35.08 -2.29
CA PRO A 304 -9.07 35.29 -0.84
C PRO A 304 -10.16 34.49 -0.13
N VAL A 305 -9.74 33.64 0.80
CA VAL A 305 -10.63 32.79 1.60
C VAL A 305 -10.98 33.55 2.89
N ASP A 306 -12.27 33.63 3.23
CA ASP A 306 -12.69 34.15 4.54
C ASP A 306 -12.08 33.24 5.63
N PRO A 307 -11.27 33.76 6.58
CA PRO A 307 -10.76 32.94 7.68
C PRO A 307 -11.93 32.44 8.56
N PRO A 308 -11.78 31.30 9.25
CA PRO A 308 -12.78 30.86 10.22
C PRO A 308 -12.92 31.90 11.34
N GLU A 309 -14.15 32.08 11.84
CA GLU A 309 -14.44 32.92 13.01
C GLU A 309 -14.28 32.16 14.35
N GLY A 310 -13.94 30.87 14.32
CA GLY A 310 -13.57 30.08 15.51
C GLY A 310 -12.07 30.19 15.80
N GLN A 311 -11.67 30.14 17.07
CA GLN A 311 -10.25 30.26 17.43
C GLN A 311 -9.56 28.90 17.36
N ALA A 312 -8.31 28.87 16.90
CA ALA A 312 -7.53 27.62 16.85
C ALA A 312 -7.31 27.00 18.25
N GLY A 313 -7.35 27.81 19.32
CA GLY A 313 -7.33 27.34 20.71
C GLY A 313 -8.58 26.56 21.13
N ASP A 314 -9.74 26.82 20.52
CA ASP A 314 -10.99 26.09 20.79
C ASP A 314 -10.83 24.60 20.43
N LEU A 315 -10.09 24.29 19.36
CA LEU A 315 -9.79 22.92 18.95
C LEU A 315 -8.89 22.20 19.97
N ILE A 316 -7.98 22.92 20.65
CA ILE A 316 -7.15 22.33 21.72
C ILE A 316 -8.06 21.91 22.88
N ALA A 317 -8.94 22.82 23.33
CA ALA A 317 -9.92 22.54 24.38
C ALA A 317 -10.83 21.36 24.03
N LEU A 318 -11.36 21.32 22.79
CA LEU A 318 -12.20 20.24 22.28
C LEU A 318 -11.50 18.88 22.27
N SER A 319 -10.18 18.83 22.06
CA SER A 319 -9.44 17.56 22.11
C SER A 319 -9.21 17.00 23.52
N GLY A 320 -9.47 17.78 24.56
CA GLY A 320 -9.46 17.34 25.97
C GLY A 320 -10.76 16.67 26.43
N PHE A 321 -11.77 16.52 25.55
CA PHE A 321 -13.04 15.85 25.87
C PHE A 321 -13.01 14.36 25.52
N ASP A 322 -13.49 13.52 26.43
CA ASP A 322 -13.72 12.08 26.18
C ASP A 322 -14.83 11.78 25.17
N LYS A 323 -15.74 12.74 24.96
CA LYS A 323 -16.92 12.66 24.09
C LYS A 323 -17.28 14.05 23.59
N LEU A 324 -17.55 14.21 22.29
CA LEU A 324 -18.11 15.44 21.75
C LEU A 324 -19.63 15.30 21.58
N ASN A 325 -20.38 16.29 22.07
CA ASN A 325 -21.80 16.41 21.76
C ASN A 325 -22.00 17.14 20.41
N LYS A 326 -23.25 17.27 19.97
CA LYS A 326 -23.61 17.99 18.74
C LYS A 326 -23.05 19.42 18.67
N ASP A 327 -23.09 20.17 19.77
CA ASP A 327 -22.65 21.57 19.79
C ASP A 327 -21.12 21.70 19.69
N ALA A 328 -20.40 20.76 20.30
CA ALA A 328 -18.96 20.60 20.15
C ALA A 328 -18.58 20.26 18.70
N ILE A 329 -19.32 19.38 18.03
CA ILE A 329 -19.12 19.11 16.59
C ILE A 329 -19.36 20.37 15.74
N TYR A 330 -20.38 21.20 16.04
CA TYR A 330 -20.52 22.49 15.36
C TYR A 330 -19.34 23.42 15.63
N SER A 331 -18.77 23.43 16.84
CA SER A 331 -17.57 24.23 17.15
C SER A 331 -16.32 23.75 16.41
N VAL A 332 -16.13 22.43 16.25
CA VAL A 332 -15.09 21.88 15.35
C VAL A 332 -15.31 22.40 13.92
N VAL A 333 -16.53 22.24 13.38
CA VAL A 333 -16.88 22.69 12.02
C VAL A 333 -16.71 24.20 11.85
N ARG A 334 -17.03 25.01 12.88
CA ARG A 334 -16.84 26.46 12.93
C ARG A 334 -15.37 26.86 12.80
N CYS A 335 -14.45 26.12 13.41
CA CYS A 335 -13.01 26.36 13.33
C CYS A 335 -12.39 25.84 12.03
N LEU A 336 -12.99 24.82 11.41
CA LEU A 336 -12.49 24.23 10.16
C LEU A 336 -12.92 24.99 8.91
N LEU A 337 -14.16 25.49 8.82
CA LEU A 337 -14.72 26.02 7.57
C LEU A 337 -14.49 27.52 7.34
N ASP A 338 -14.41 27.89 6.06
CA ASP A 338 -14.22 29.26 5.58
C ASP A 338 -15.35 30.18 6.05
N GLY A 339 -14.99 31.30 6.70
CA GLY A 339 -15.94 32.22 7.33
C GLY A 339 -16.90 31.57 8.33
N SER A 340 -16.56 30.38 8.85
CA SER A 340 -17.44 29.55 9.70
C SER A 340 -18.81 29.22 9.08
N ARG A 341 -18.89 29.12 7.73
CA ARG A 341 -20.15 28.99 7.00
C ARG A 341 -20.53 27.54 6.71
N PHE A 342 -21.75 27.15 7.10
CA PHE A 342 -22.22 25.77 6.96
C PHE A 342 -23.73 25.69 6.68
N THR A 343 -24.12 24.96 5.63
CA THR A 343 -25.53 24.61 5.38
C THR A 343 -25.79 23.16 5.78
N GLU A 344 -26.47 22.98 6.91
CA GLU A 344 -26.82 21.66 7.43
C GLU A 344 -27.93 20.99 6.61
N PHE A 345 -27.63 19.83 6.07
CA PHE A 345 -28.59 18.93 5.43
C PHE A 345 -29.41 18.19 6.50
N LYS A 346 -30.74 18.10 6.29
CA LYS A 346 -31.67 17.41 7.20
C LYS A 346 -31.49 17.77 8.69
N LYS A 347 -31.35 19.06 9.03
CA LYS A 347 -31.14 19.53 10.42
C LYS A 347 -32.10 18.96 11.47
N ARG A 348 -33.37 18.71 11.10
CA ARG A 348 -34.45 18.23 11.99
C ARG A 348 -34.72 16.71 11.94
N PHE A 349 -33.88 15.93 11.27
CA PHE A 349 -34.04 14.48 11.12
C PHE A 349 -32.69 13.82 11.31
N GLY A 350 -32.57 12.75 12.11
CA GLY A 350 -31.26 12.23 12.54
C GLY A 350 -30.42 13.35 13.17
N PRO A 351 -30.76 13.81 14.39
CA PRO A 351 -30.12 14.97 14.98
C PRO A 351 -28.68 14.71 15.44
N ASN A 352 -28.30 13.47 15.74
CA ASN A 352 -27.00 13.11 16.31
C ASN A 352 -25.89 13.17 15.26
N LEU A 353 -26.19 12.81 14.01
CA LEU A 353 -25.28 12.96 12.88
C LEU A 353 -25.45 14.33 12.24
N VAL A 354 -24.49 15.22 12.46
CA VAL A 354 -24.40 16.52 11.77
C VAL A 354 -23.95 16.24 10.33
N THR A 355 -24.75 16.65 9.34
CA THR A 355 -24.37 16.54 7.92
C THR A 355 -24.61 17.85 7.20
N GLY A 356 -23.73 18.27 6.28
CA GLY A 356 -23.96 19.50 5.53
C GLY A 356 -22.79 19.94 4.67
N PHE A 357 -22.98 21.07 3.98
CA PHE A 357 -22.01 21.61 3.03
C PHE A 357 -21.30 22.85 3.59
N GLY A 358 -20.00 22.94 3.31
CA GLY A 358 -19.15 24.06 3.69
C GLY A 358 -18.00 24.25 2.71
N PHE A 359 -17.28 25.36 2.82
CA PHE A 359 -16.04 25.58 2.07
C PHE A 359 -14.84 25.41 3.01
N LEU A 360 -13.79 24.74 2.52
CA LEU A 360 -12.50 24.59 3.19
C LEU A 360 -11.40 24.97 2.19
N ASP A 361 -10.72 26.07 2.47
CA ASP A 361 -9.71 26.66 1.58
C ASP A 361 -10.26 26.84 0.14
N GLY A 362 -11.46 27.42 0.05
CA GLY A 362 -12.18 27.66 -1.20
C GLY A 362 -12.78 26.42 -1.88
N ARG A 363 -12.59 25.20 -1.35
CA ARG A 363 -13.12 23.96 -1.91
C ARG A 363 -14.42 23.55 -1.22
N LEU A 364 -15.46 23.27 -2.01
CA LEU A 364 -16.74 22.79 -1.48
C LEU A 364 -16.57 21.36 -0.96
N ILE A 365 -16.84 21.14 0.32
CA ILE A 365 -16.81 19.81 0.95
C ILE A 365 -18.17 19.46 1.57
N GLY A 366 -18.48 18.17 1.62
CA GLY A 366 -19.54 17.62 2.46
C GLY A 366 -18.94 17.17 3.78
N VAL A 367 -19.53 17.57 4.91
CA VAL A 367 -19.09 17.14 6.25
C VAL A 367 -20.13 16.20 6.84
N LEU A 368 -19.68 15.09 7.43
CA LEU A 368 -20.43 14.26 8.36
C LEU A 368 -19.69 14.26 9.70
N GLY A 369 -20.33 14.66 10.79
CA GLY A 369 -19.75 14.61 12.13
C GLY A 369 -20.71 13.97 13.12
N ASN A 370 -20.21 12.97 13.86
CA ASN A 370 -21.03 12.27 14.84
C ASN A 370 -21.03 13.03 16.18
N GLY A 371 -22.20 13.38 16.71
CA GLY A 371 -22.37 14.14 17.97
C GLY A 371 -23.20 13.41 19.04
N GLY A 372 -23.39 12.10 18.86
CA GLY A 372 -24.19 11.19 19.70
C GLY A 372 -24.30 9.82 19.00
N ASP A 373 -25.16 8.92 19.48
CA ASP A 373 -25.23 7.57 18.89
C ASP A 373 -25.88 7.59 17.50
N ILE A 374 -25.32 6.86 16.53
CA ILE A 374 -25.90 6.76 15.18
C ILE A 374 -27.19 5.92 15.24
N THR A 375 -28.35 6.59 15.31
CA THR A 375 -29.68 5.95 15.25
C THR A 375 -30.04 5.48 13.83
N GLN A 376 -31.18 4.81 13.68
CA GLN A 376 -31.77 4.49 12.37
C GLN A 376 -31.91 5.73 11.46
N GLN A 377 -32.38 6.85 12.03
CA GLN A 377 -32.60 8.09 11.27
C GLN A 377 -31.28 8.76 10.87
N ASP A 378 -30.28 8.72 11.75
CA ASP A 378 -28.94 9.20 11.47
C ASP A 378 -28.30 8.40 10.32
N ALA A 379 -28.39 7.07 10.36
CA ALA A 379 -27.88 6.21 9.30
C ALA A 379 -28.58 6.45 7.94
N GLN A 380 -29.92 6.61 7.93
CA GLN A 380 -30.67 6.98 6.72
C GLN A 380 -30.27 8.36 6.17
N LYS A 381 -29.96 9.32 7.05
CA LYS A 381 -29.47 10.65 6.68
C LYS A 381 -28.06 10.59 6.12
N GLY A 382 -27.15 9.88 6.78
CA GLY A 382 -25.76 9.69 6.34
C GLY A 382 -25.69 8.99 4.99
N ALA A 383 -26.42 7.88 4.80
CA ALA A 383 -26.47 7.16 3.53
C ALA A 383 -26.92 8.06 2.35
N HIS A 384 -28.00 8.82 2.53
CA HIS A 384 -28.49 9.77 1.51
C HIS A 384 -27.47 10.90 1.30
N PHE A 385 -26.89 11.47 2.36
CA PHE A 385 -25.94 12.56 2.23
C PHE A 385 -24.65 12.14 1.48
N ILE A 386 -24.12 10.93 1.77
CA ILE A 386 -22.98 10.36 1.03
C ILE A 386 -23.32 10.16 -0.45
N GLN A 387 -24.50 9.61 -0.76
CA GLN A 387 -24.98 9.46 -2.15
C GLN A 387 -25.12 10.81 -2.86
N LEU A 388 -25.58 11.84 -2.15
CA LEU A 388 -25.74 13.20 -2.68
C LEU A 388 -24.38 13.86 -2.97
N CYS A 389 -23.39 13.63 -2.11
CA CYS A 389 -22.01 14.07 -2.34
C CYS A 389 -21.38 13.35 -3.54
N ASP A 390 -21.50 12.02 -3.63
CA ASP A 390 -20.99 11.26 -4.78
C ASP A 390 -21.65 11.67 -6.11
N GLN A 391 -22.98 11.86 -6.13
CA GLN A 391 -23.72 12.34 -7.29
C GLN A 391 -23.26 13.72 -7.78
N ARG A 392 -22.85 14.60 -6.84
CA ARG A 392 -22.41 15.97 -7.12
C ARG A 392 -20.90 16.12 -7.28
N SER A 393 -20.14 15.03 -7.20
CA SER A 393 -18.67 15.02 -7.16
C SER A 393 -18.10 15.92 -6.06
N ILE A 394 -18.72 15.92 -4.87
CA ILE A 394 -18.29 16.69 -3.70
C ILE A 394 -17.48 15.75 -2.77
N PRO A 395 -16.22 16.08 -2.43
CA PRO A 395 -15.42 15.30 -1.49
C PRO A 395 -15.96 15.39 -0.05
N ILE A 396 -15.68 14.38 0.76
CA ILE A 396 -16.35 14.15 2.04
C ILE A 396 -15.35 14.14 3.21
N LEU A 397 -15.65 14.91 4.26
CA LEU A 397 -14.97 14.86 5.56
C LEU A 397 -15.83 14.08 6.58
N PHE A 398 -15.26 13.07 7.20
CA PHE A 398 -15.84 12.34 8.32
C PHE A 398 -15.15 12.74 9.63
N LEU A 399 -15.87 13.43 10.52
CA LEU A 399 -15.45 13.72 11.88
C LEU A 399 -15.95 12.59 12.79
N GLN A 400 -15.04 11.71 13.19
CA GLN A 400 -15.34 10.50 13.97
C GLN A 400 -15.27 10.82 15.46
N ASN A 401 -16.32 10.41 16.17
CA ASN A 401 -16.52 10.55 17.62
C ASN A 401 -17.58 9.51 18.02
N SER A 402 -17.54 9.04 19.26
CA SER A 402 -18.50 8.07 19.77
C SER A 402 -19.07 8.46 21.12
N SER A 403 -20.34 8.15 21.31
CA SER A 403 -20.99 8.15 22.61
C SER A 403 -21.03 6.73 23.18
N ASN A 404 -20.75 6.61 24.47
CA ASN A 404 -20.95 5.36 25.20
C ASN A 404 -22.42 5.25 25.66
N SER A 405 -23.38 5.13 24.74
CA SER A 405 -24.60 4.40 25.11
C SER A 405 -24.20 2.94 25.29
N GLY A 406 -24.51 2.37 26.46
CA GLY A 406 -24.18 0.99 26.77
C GLY A 406 -24.95 0.00 25.90
N LEU A 407 -24.70 -1.29 26.11
CA LEU A 407 -25.41 -2.42 25.48
C LEU A 407 -26.90 -2.53 25.86
N GLU A 408 -27.51 -1.45 26.35
CA GLU A 408 -28.88 -1.44 26.87
C GLU A 408 -29.89 -1.25 25.74
N THR A 409 -30.49 -2.39 25.35
CA THR A 409 -31.75 -2.54 24.61
C THR A 409 -31.82 -2.14 23.13
N SER A 410 -31.06 -1.14 22.66
CA SER A 410 -31.20 -0.64 21.27
C SER A 410 -30.59 -1.54 20.19
N TYR A 411 -29.61 -2.38 20.51
CA TYR A 411 -28.92 -3.25 19.55
C TYR A 411 -29.76 -4.45 19.02
N GLN A 412 -30.97 -4.68 19.56
CA GLN A 412 -31.88 -5.73 19.08
C GLN A 412 -32.87 -5.27 18.01
N ASP A 413 -32.87 -3.99 17.62
CA ASP A 413 -33.69 -3.51 16.50
C ASP A 413 -32.98 -3.78 15.16
N GLU A 414 -33.40 -4.84 14.46
CA GLU A 414 -32.92 -5.20 13.12
C GLU A 414 -32.98 -4.02 12.13
N THR A 415 -33.89 -3.06 12.35
CA THR A 415 -34.04 -1.91 11.46
C THR A 415 -32.87 -0.92 11.58
N ILE A 416 -32.25 -0.77 12.76
CA ILE A 416 -31.04 0.06 12.94
C ILE A 416 -29.87 -0.56 12.17
N LEU A 417 -29.66 -1.87 12.34
CA LEU A 417 -28.59 -2.62 11.66
C LEU A 417 -28.70 -2.49 10.13
N LYS A 418 -29.92 -2.63 9.59
CA LYS A 418 -30.20 -2.49 8.16
C LYS A 418 -29.87 -1.11 7.60
N GLU A 419 -30.16 -0.03 8.34
CA GLU A 419 -29.85 1.32 7.88
C GLU A 419 -28.35 1.66 8.04
N ARG A 420 -27.69 1.24 9.13
CA ARG A 420 -26.22 1.33 9.27
C ARG A 420 -25.51 0.61 8.11
N ALA A 421 -25.96 -0.59 7.75
CA ALA A 421 -25.43 -1.32 6.59
C ALA A 421 -25.61 -0.58 5.26
N LYS A 422 -26.71 0.17 5.05
CA LYS A 422 -26.87 1.05 3.87
C LYS A 422 -25.90 2.22 3.88
N MET A 423 -25.60 2.81 5.04
CA MET A 423 -24.62 3.89 5.18
C MET A 423 -23.20 3.40 4.87
N ILE A 424 -22.79 2.26 5.46
CA ILE A 424 -21.52 1.59 5.15
C ILE A 424 -21.42 1.26 3.66
N ARG A 425 -22.50 0.73 3.05
CA ARG A 425 -22.54 0.47 1.60
C ARG A 425 -22.37 1.75 0.78
N ALA A 426 -23.06 2.84 1.14
CA ALA A 426 -22.94 4.12 0.44
C ALA A 426 -21.50 4.67 0.51
N GLN A 427 -20.87 4.60 1.68
CA GLN A 427 -19.46 4.97 1.90
C GLN A 427 -18.49 4.11 1.08
N ALA A 428 -18.70 2.79 1.04
CA ALA A 428 -17.83 1.86 0.34
C ALA A 428 -17.87 2.03 -1.19
N VAL A 429 -19.04 2.34 -1.75
CA VAL A 429 -19.19 2.57 -3.21
C VAL A 429 -18.99 4.03 -3.64
N ALA A 430 -18.95 4.98 -2.70
CA ALA A 430 -18.65 6.38 -2.99
C ALA A 430 -17.24 6.51 -3.59
N ARG A 431 -17.21 7.13 -4.78
CA ARG A 431 -16.04 7.31 -5.64
C ARG A 431 -15.32 8.62 -5.34
N VAL A 432 -16.05 9.63 -4.87
CA VAL A 432 -15.48 10.93 -4.42
C VAL A 432 -14.45 10.72 -3.30
N PRO A 433 -13.47 11.63 -3.16
CA PRO A 433 -12.53 11.59 -2.05
C PRO A 433 -13.23 11.62 -0.69
N LYS A 434 -12.71 10.83 0.25
CA LYS A 434 -13.15 10.66 1.63
C LYS A 434 -11.93 10.83 2.54
N ILE A 435 -12.01 11.80 3.44
CA ILE A 435 -11.01 12.00 4.49
C ILE A 435 -11.68 11.78 5.84
N ALA A 436 -11.02 11.04 6.72
CA ALA A 436 -11.47 10.78 8.07
C ALA A 436 -10.56 11.46 9.09
N LEU A 437 -11.17 11.99 10.16
CA LEU A 437 -10.48 12.54 11.32
C LEU A 437 -11.20 12.11 12.60
N ALA A 438 -10.54 11.31 13.43
CA ALA A 438 -11.01 11.03 14.79
C ALA A 438 -10.75 12.25 15.69
N VAL A 439 -11.83 12.94 16.05
CA VAL A 439 -11.80 14.14 16.91
C VAL A 439 -12.01 13.82 18.39
N ALA A 440 -12.41 12.59 18.70
CA ALA A 440 -12.56 12.05 20.05
C ALA A 440 -12.43 10.52 19.99
N PRO A 441 -12.37 9.81 21.13
CA PRO A 441 -12.38 8.35 21.15
C PRO A 441 -13.58 7.74 20.38
N VAL A 442 -13.30 6.75 19.54
CA VAL A 442 -14.27 6.12 18.62
C VAL A 442 -14.48 4.64 19.00
N CYS A 443 -15.70 4.13 18.93
CA CYS A 443 -15.99 2.70 19.09
C CYS A 443 -15.88 1.96 17.75
N HIS A 444 -15.71 0.63 17.80
CA HIS A 444 -15.47 -0.18 16.60
C HIS A 444 -16.61 -0.12 15.57
N ASP A 445 -17.88 -0.05 16.02
CA ASP A 445 -19.05 -0.06 15.13
C ASP A 445 -19.22 1.28 14.38
N GLU A 446 -18.91 2.39 15.04
CA GLU A 446 -18.97 3.71 14.44
C GLU A 446 -17.73 4.00 13.57
N LEU A 447 -16.57 3.42 13.89
CA LEU A 447 -15.40 3.44 13.02
C LEU A 447 -15.70 2.83 11.63
N MET A 448 -16.48 1.74 11.58
CA MET A 448 -16.94 1.15 10.30
C MET A 448 -17.92 2.06 9.55
N THR A 449 -18.79 2.75 10.29
CA THR A 449 -19.89 3.58 9.75
C THR A 449 -19.44 4.99 9.34
N MET A 450 -18.36 5.51 9.93
CA MET A 450 -17.81 6.85 9.74
C MET A 450 -16.47 6.84 8.99
N CYS A 451 -16.28 5.91 8.05
CA CYS A 451 -15.14 5.83 7.15
C CYS A 451 -13.75 5.72 7.81
N GLY A 452 -13.61 4.85 8.83
CA GLY A 452 -12.30 4.42 9.32
C GLY A 452 -11.48 3.65 8.26
N PRO A 453 -10.32 3.07 8.63
CA PRO A 453 -9.35 2.50 7.68
C PRO A 453 -9.93 1.50 6.67
N SER A 454 -10.87 0.65 7.09
CA SER A 454 -11.56 -0.32 6.24
C SER A 454 -12.49 0.31 5.19
N GLY A 455 -12.90 1.57 5.38
CA GLY A 455 -13.66 2.37 4.41
C GLY A 455 -12.83 2.88 3.23
N ASN A 456 -11.50 2.68 3.27
CA ASN A 456 -10.51 3.17 2.30
C ASN A 456 -10.66 4.68 1.99
N PRO A 457 -10.50 5.56 3.00
CA PRO A 457 -10.29 6.99 2.77
C PRO A 457 -8.90 7.26 2.17
N GLU A 458 -8.77 8.36 1.43
CA GLU A 458 -7.45 8.83 0.95
C GLU A 458 -6.53 9.12 2.13
N PHE A 459 -7.08 9.71 3.21
CA PHE A 459 -6.39 9.94 4.47
C PHE A 459 -7.28 9.64 5.69
N ASN A 460 -6.72 8.97 6.70
CA ASN A 460 -7.34 8.70 8.00
C ASN A 460 -6.47 9.26 9.12
N PHE A 461 -6.90 10.33 9.77
CA PHE A 461 -6.15 11.02 10.82
C PHE A 461 -6.80 10.89 12.20
N MET A 462 -6.03 11.21 13.25
CA MET A 462 -6.48 11.19 14.64
C MET A 462 -6.04 12.45 15.38
N TRP A 463 -6.81 12.93 16.36
CA TRP A 463 -6.33 13.91 17.34
C TRP A 463 -5.56 13.23 18.48
N PRO A 464 -4.63 13.92 19.16
CA PRO A 464 -3.84 13.34 20.26
C PRO A 464 -4.66 12.74 21.40
N GLY A 465 -5.77 13.36 21.78
CA GLY A 465 -6.72 12.86 22.79
C GLY A 465 -7.79 11.88 22.26
N SER A 466 -7.75 11.54 20.97
CA SER A 466 -8.65 10.52 20.40
C SER A 466 -8.11 9.09 20.62
N GLY A 467 -8.80 8.09 20.08
CA GLY A 467 -8.46 6.69 20.31
C GLY A 467 -9.51 5.71 19.77
N LEU A 468 -9.26 4.41 19.88
CA LEU A 468 -10.26 3.37 19.58
C LEU A 468 -10.62 2.59 20.86
N LYS A 469 -11.87 2.67 21.28
CA LYS A 469 -12.38 1.97 22.47
C LYS A 469 -12.90 0.57 22.11
N LYS A 470 -12.57 -0.43 22.95
CA LYS A 470 -13.11 -1.80 22.83
C LYS A 470 -14.57 -1.80 23.31
N HIS A 471 -15.42 -2.58 22.64
CA HIS A 471 -16.83 -2.74 23.00
C HIS A 471 -16.97 -3.23 24.45
N GLY A 472 -17.91 -2.66 25.20
CA GLY A 472 -18.24 -3.08 26.57
C GLY A 472 -17.41 -2.50 27.73
N PHE A 473 -16.46 -1.60 27.50
CA PHE A 473 -15.71 -0.91 28.57
C PHE A 473 -16.26 0.50 28.83
N GLU A 474 -16.39 0.90 30.10
CA GLU A 474 -16.85 2.23 30.47
C GLU A 474 -15.89 3.34 30.03
N CYS A 475 -16.43 4.55 29.86
CA CYS A 475 -15.70 5.67 29.27
C CYS A 475 -14.61 6.27 30.18
N SER A 476 -14.65 5.97 31.47
CA SER A 476 -13.99 6.68 32.57
C SER A 476 -12.56 6.22 32.87
N GLN A 477 -12.16 5.02 32.46
CA GLN A 477 -10.91 4.39 32.94
C GLN A 477 -9.67 4.63 32.07
N ILE A 478 -9.67 5.63 31.18
CA ILE A 478 -8.46 6.02 30.42
C ILE A 478 -7.52 6.92 31.26
N CYS A 479 -8.03 7.52 32.34
CA CYS A 479 -7.31 8.52 33.14
C CYS A 479 -6.52 7.94 34.32
N ASP A 480 -6.74 6.67 34.69
CA ASP A 480 -6.20 6.04 35.90
C ASP A 480 -5.04 5.04 35.66
N SER A 481 -4.60 4.84 34.41
CA SER A 481 -3.44 3.99 34.09
C SER A 481 -2.15 4.81 34.04
N ASP A 482 -1.06 4.30 34.64
CA ASP A 482 0.25 4.96 34.72
C ASP A 482 0.72 5.56 33.39
N PRO A 483 1.34 6.77 33.39
CA PRO A 483 1.77 7.49 32.17
C PRO A 483 2.93 6.83 31.39
N VAL A 484 3.29 5.59 31.76
CA VAL A 484 4.35 4.79 31.14
C VAL A 484 3.76 3.75 30.18
N ASP A 485 2.55 3.24 30.43
CA ASP A 485 1.87 2.29 29.55
C ASP A 485 0.91 3.01 28.60
N VAL A 486 1.24 3.01 27.31
CA VAL A 486 0.34 3.53 26.28
C VAL A 486 -0.84 2.58 26.12
N SER A 487 -1.96 2.92 26.76
CA SER A 487 -3.15 2.08 26.71
C SER A 487 -3.56 1.77 25.26
N MET A 488 -3.98 0.52 25.02
CA MET A 488 -4.47 0.04 23.71
C MET A 488 -5.63 0.88 23.15
N GLY A 489 -6.24 1.73 23.98
CA GLY A 489 -7.29 2.65 23.57
C GLY A 489 -6.79 3.94 22.90
N SER A 490 -5.55 4.37 23.14
CA SER A 490 -5.08 5.72 22.79
C SER A 490 -4.67 5.91 21.33
N ALA A 491 -4.80 7.13 20.78
CA ALA A 491 -4.34 7.45 19.42
C ALA A 491 -2.85 7.12 19.19
N GLN A 492 -1.99 7.24 20.21
CA GLN A 492 -0.57 6.92 20.10
C GLN A 492 -0.33 5.43 19.79
N TYR A 493 -1.05 4.52 20.46
CA TYR A 493 -0.98 3.07 20.22
C TYR A 493 -1.35 2.68 18.78
N TRP A 494 -2.39 3.33 18.25
CA TRP A 494 -2.94 3.08 16.92
C TRP A 494 -2.09 3.71 15.81
N SER A 495 -1.59 4.93 16.02
CA SER A 495 -0.60 5.58 15.15
C SER A 495 0.69 4.76 15.07
N SER A 496 1.18 4.20 16.18
CA SER A 496 2.41 3.42 16.17
C SER A 496 2.31 2.12 15.35
N ARG A 497 1.09 1.63 15.14
CA ARG A 497 0.74 0.46 14.31
C ARG A 497 0.28 0.82 12.89
N SER A 498 0.47 2.07 12.46
CA SER A 498 0.13 2.56 11.12
C SER A 498 -1.36 2.42 10.75
N THR A 499 -2.27 2.41 11.74
CA THR A 499 -3.72 2.35 11.47
C THR A 499 -4.34 3.72 11.19
N CYS A 500 -3.60 4.80 11.45
CA CYS A 500 -3.88 6.14 10.93
C CYS A 500 -2.63 6.65 10.19
N ASP A 501 -2.86 7.59 9.27
CA ASP A 501 -1.82 8.23 8.46
C ASP A 501 -1.07 9.31 9.24
N GLY A 502 -1.56 9.68 10.42
CA GLY A 502 -0.91 10.60 11.33
C GLY A 502 -1.84 11.06 12.45
N ILE A 503 -1.21 11.53 13.53
CA ILE A 503 -1.89 12.33 14.54
C ILE A 503 -1.72 13.80 14.15
N ILE A 504 -2.81 14.56 14.07
CA ILE A 504 -2.79 15.99 13.77
C ILE A 504 -3.03 16.77 15.06
N ARG A 505 -2.17 17.73 15.39
CA ARG A 505 -2.42 18.65 16.52
C ARG A 505 -3.71 19.43 16.24
N PRO A 506 -4.67 19.54 17.17
CA PRO A 506 -6.01 20.03 16.86
C PRO A 506 -6.03 21.39 16.16
N GLN A 507 -5.17 22.33 16.60
CA GLN A 507 -5.00 23.66 16.00
C GLN A 507 -4.54 23.65 14.53
N GLU A 508 -3.89 22.58 14.05
CA GLU A 508 -3.41 22.43 12.67
C GLU A 508 -4.43 21.76 11.74
N SER A 509 -5.54 21.24 12.29
CA SER A 509 -6.51 20.44 11.55
C SER A 509 -7.00 21.10 10.25
N ARG A 510 -7.27 22.41 10.28
CA ARG A 510 -7.70 23.16 9.09
C ARG A 510 -6.64 23.14 7.98
N MET A 511 -5.38 23.35 8.33
CA MET A 511 -4.26 23.36 7.37
C MET A 511 -4.04 21.97 6.77
N VAL A 512 -3.92 20.94 7.62
CA VAL A 512 -3.64 19.57 7.17
C VAL A 512 -4.80 19.02 6.34
N LEU A 513 -6.05 19.23 6.75
CA LEU A 513 -7.22 18.83 5.97
C LEU A 513 -7.31 19.58 4.63
N ALA A 514 -6.99 20.88 4.59
CA ALA A 514 -6.98 21.64 3.34
C ALA A 514 -5.96 21.07 2.34
N LYS A 515 -4.72 20.76 2.78
CA LYS A 515 -3.71 20.06 1.95
C LYS A 515 -4.20 18.70 1.49
N ALA A 516 -4.72 17.88 2.42
CA ALA A 516 -5.17 16.53 2.11
C ALA A 516 -6.35 16.52 1.11
N PHE A 517 -7.32 17.44 1.22
CA PHE A 517 -8.37 17.62 0.22
C PHE A 517 -7.85 18.16 -1.11
N TYR A 518 -6.90 19.10 -1.10
CA TYR A 518 -6.27 19.59 -2.31
C TYR A 518 -5.60 18.46 -3.10
N LEU A 519 -4.70 17.71 -2.46
CA LEU A 519 -4.02 16.54 -3.02
C LEU A 519 -5.03 15.51 -3.56
N SER A 520 -6.06 15.17 -2.78
CA SER A 520 -7.08 14.19 -3.18
C SER A 520 -7.95 14.65 -4.36
N CYS A 521 -7.98 15.94 -4.66
CA CYS A 521 -8.72 16.50 -5.80
C CYS A 521 -7.84 16.74 -7.04
N LEU A 522 -6.51 16.79 -6.88
CA LEU A 522 -5.54 17.20 -7.90
C LEU A 522 -5.67 16.39 -9.21
N ASN A 523 -5.50 15.06 -9.11
CA ASN A 523 -5.52 14.13 -10.23
C ASN A 523 -6.71 13.16 -10.17
N PHE A 524 -7.81 13.58 -9.53
CA PHE A 524 -8.96 12.71 -9.26
C PHE A 524 -9.55 12.07 -10.52
N GLN A 525 -9.56 10.73 -10.56
CA GLN A 525 -10.26 9.92 -11.56
C GLN A 525 -11.17 8.92 -10.86
N ALA A 526 -12.41 8.77 -11.33
CA ALA A 526 -13.39 7.91 -10.68
C ALA A 526 -12.97 6.43 -10.72
N ARG A 527 -12.83 5.80 -9.54
CA ARG A 527 -12.37 4.41 -9.39
C ARG A 527 -13.34 3.39 -10.01
N PRO A 528 -12.86 2.36 -10.75
CA PRO A 528 -13.63 1.16 -11.04
C PRO A 528 -13.68 0.22 -9.80
N GLY A 529 -14.84 -0.41 -9.55
CA GLY A 529 -15.09 -1.20 -8.33
C GLY A 529 -14.41 -2.59 -8.31
N ARG A 530 -14.16 -3.11 -7.09
CA ARG A 530 -13.58 -4.45 -6.79
C ARG A 530 -14.45 -5.20 -5.78
N ASN A 531 -14.58 -6.53 -5.91
CA ASN A 531 -15.21 -7.46 -4.95
C ASN A 531 -14.24 -8.62 -4.61
N GLY A 532 -14.42 -9.34 -3.48
CA GLY A 532 -13.46 -10.35 -2.95
C GLY A 532 -14.06 -11.70 -2.49
N GLU A 533 -13.26 -12.53 -1.78
CA GLU A 533 -13.49 -13.99 -1.51
C GLU A 533 -13.21 -14.44 -0.04
N GLY A 534 -13.40 -15.73 0.31
CA GLY A 534 -12.96 -16.31 1.61
C GLY A 534 -13.13 -17.84 1.89
N ASN A 535 -11.98 -18.54 2.03
CA ASN A 535 -11.51 -19.60 2.97
C ASN A 535 -12.28 -20.87 3.48
N LYS A 536 -11.53 -22.01 3.46
CA LYS A 536 -11.24 -23.09 4.50
C LYS A 536 -11.35 -24.55 3.97
N VAL A 537 -10.58 -25.60 4.32
CA VAL A 537 -9.20 -25.96 4.80
C VAL A 537 -9.21 -27.50 5.20
N PHE A 538 -8.04 -28.19 5.22
CA PHE A 538 -7.67 -29.57 5.72
C PHE A 538 -7.53 -30.74 4.69
N ARG A 539 -6.52 -31.66 4.68
CA ARG A 539 -5.06 -31.68 5.04
C ARG A 539 -4.34 -32.96 4.45
N ILE A 540 -2.97 -32.99 4.40
CA ILE A 540 -2.00 -34.12 4.06
C ILE A 540 -1.78 -34.43 2.54
N GLY A 541 -0.60 -34.84 1.96
CA GLY A 541 0.83 -34.96 2.38
C GLY A 541 1.82 -35.36 1.21
N PHE A 542 3.15 -35.42 1.46
CA PHE A 542 4.31 -35.92 0.62
C PHE A 542 4.80 -35.18 -0.69
N ASP A 543 6.00 -35.55 -1.21
CA ASP A 543 7.23 -34.72 -1.49
C ASP A 543 7.73 -34.42 -2.97
N LYS A 544 8.86 -33.65 -3.08
CA LYS A 544 9.66 -33.04 -4.21
C LYS A 544 9.68 -33.61 -5.66
N LEU A 545 10.02 -32.75 -6.66
CA LEU A 545 10.11 -33.05 -8.11
C LEU A 545 11.35 -32.45 -8.86
N ASN A 546 11.77 -33.05 -9.99
CA ASN A 546 12.80 -32.54 -10.95
C ASN A 546 12.21 -32.19 -12.34
N LYS A 547 13.00 -31.74 -13.33
CA LYS A 547 12.48 -31.38 -14.68
C LYS A 547 11.70 -32.49 -15.38
N ASP A 548 12.17 -33.74 -15.36
CA ASP A 548 11.45 -34.86 -15.97
C ASP A 548 10.16 -35.20 -15.22
N ALA A 549 10.15 -34.96 -13.91
CA ALA A 549 8.93 -35.00 -13.13
C ALA A 549 8.00 -33.81 -13.45
N ILE A 550 8.48 -32.60 -13.74
CA ILE A 550 7.65 -31.50 -14.27
C ILE A 550 7.02 -31.88 -15.61
N TYR A 551 7.77 -32.47 -16.56
CA TYR A 551 7.16 -33.02 -17.77
C TYR A 551 6.12 -34.10 -17.47
N SER A 552 6.34 -34.92 -16.44
CA SER A 552 5.40 -35.95 -16.01
C SER A 552 4.11 -35.33 -15.42
N VAL A 553 4.22 -34.27 -14.61
CA VAL A 553 3.08 -33.48 -14.13
C VAL A 553 2.33 -32.85 -15.30
N VAL A 554 3.04 -32.19 -16.23
CA VAL A 554 2.44 -31.58 -17.42
C VAL A 554 1.69 -32.63 -18.27
N ARG A 555 2.26 -33.82 -18.46
CA ARG A 555 1.60 -34.93 -19.16
C ARG A 555 0.35 -35.44 -18.42
N CYS A 556 0.40 -35.59 -17.09
CA CYS A 556 -0.75 -36.01 -16.29
C CYS A 556 -1.88 -34.96 -16.25
N LEU A 557 -1.54 -33.67 -16.38
CA LEU A 557 -2.52 -32.59 -16.41
C LEU A 557 -3.21 -32.44 -17.77
N LEU A 558 -2.53 -32.66 -18.89
CA LEU A 558 -3.03 -32.32 -20.23
C LEU A 558 -3.78 -33.46 -20.95
N ASP A 559 -4.72 -33.08 -21.81
CA ASP A 559 -5.58 -33.97 -22.58
C ASP A 559 -4.77 -34.89 -23.51
N GLY A 560 -4.94 -36.21 -23.34
CA GLY A 560 -4.16 -37.21 -24.08
C GLY A 560 -2.65 -37.11 -23.88
N SER A 561 -2.20 -36.48 -22.79
CA SER A 561 -0.78 -36.19 -22.49
C SER A 561 -0.05 -35.37 -23.58
N ARG A 562 -0.80 -34.63 -24.42
CA ARG A 562 -0.25 -33.87 -25.55
C ARG A 562 0.24 -32.50 -25.11
N PHE A 563 1.52 -32.21 -25.35
CA PHE A 563 2.16 -30.94 -25.04
C PHE A 563 3.06 -30.47 -26.19
N THR A 564 2.83 -29.26 -26.69
CA THR A 564 3.63 -28.62 -27.75
C THR A 564 4.57 -27.62 -27.12
N GLU A 565 5.81 -28.04 -26.91
CA GLU A 565 6.83 -27.27 -26.18
C GLU A 565 7.37 -26.08 -27.00
N PHE A 566 7.23 -24.88 -26.45
CA PHE A 566 7.80 -23.64 -26.99
C PHE A 566 9.30 -23.56 -26.66
N LYS A 567 10.13 -23.28 -27.68
CA LYS A 567 11.59 -23.12 -27.55
C LYS A 567 12.29 -24.24 -26.75
N LYS A 568 11.95 -25.51 -27.02
CA LYS A 568 12.48 -26.70 -26.31
C LYS A 568 14.01 -26.74 -26.06
N ARG A 569 14.82 -26.20 -26.98
CA ARG A 569 16.29 -26.21 -26.92
C ARG A 569 16.93 -24.95 -26.32
N PHE A 570 16.14 -23.98 -25.86
CA PHE A 570 16.61 -22.71 -25.29
C PHE A 570 15.93 -22.52 -23.93
N GLY A 571 16.63 -22.00 -22.91
CA GLY A 571 16.12 -22.01 -21.54
C GLY A 571 15.80 -23.45 -21.07
N PRO A 572 16.82 -24.22 -20.64
CA PRO A 572 16.66 -25.64 -20.39
C PRO A 572 15.94 -25.95 -19.07
N ASN A 573 15.84 -25.03 -18.11
CA ASN A 573 15.20 -25.32 -16.81
C ASN A 573 13.71 -24.98 -16.82
N LEU A 574 13.25 -24.12 -17.73
CA LEU A 574 11.85 -23.72 -17.86
C LEU A 574 11.13 -24.50 -18.97
N VAL A 575 10.15 -25.30 -18.57
CA VAL A 575 9.21 -26.00 -19.47
C VAL A 575 8.09 -25.04 -19.83
N THR A 576 8.10 -24.52 -21.07
CA THR A 576 7.04 -23.66 -21.61
C THR A 576 6.38 -24.30 -22.82
N GLY A 577 5.06 -24.23 -22.94
CA GLY A 577 4.38 -24.76 -24.12
C GLY A 577 2.86 -24.76 -24.04
N PHE A 578 2.22 -25.22 -25.10
CA PHE A 578 0.77 -25.24 -25.23
C PHE A 578 0.22 -26.65 -25.08
N GLY A 579 -0.94 -26.77 -24.44
CA GLY A 579 -1.67 -28.03 -24.31
C GLY A 579 -3.15 -27.78 -24.10
N PHE A 580 -3.95 -28.84 -24.17
CA PHE A 580 -5.36 -28.80 -23.85
C PHE A 580 -5.60 -29.34 -22.44
N LEU A 581 -6.46 -28.67 -21.67
CA LEU A 581 -6.93 -29.11 -20.36
C LEU A 581 -8.46 -29.01 -20.37
N ASP A 582 -9.13 -30.17 -20.33
CA ASP A 582 -10.60 -30.24 -20.36
C ASP A 582 -11.19 -29.53 -21.59
N GLY A 583 -10.60 -29.81 -22.77
CA GLY A 583 -10.94 -29.21 -24.05
C GLY A 583 -10.41 -27.79 -24.27
N ARG A 584 -9.87 -27.11 -23.24
CA ARG A 584 -9.42 -25.70 -23.35
C ARG A 584 -7.93 -25.59 -23.61
N LEU A 585 -7.55 -24.79 -24.60
CA LEU A 585 -6.15 -24.45 -24.86
C LEU A 585 -5.59 -23.59 -23.70
N ILE A 586 -4.55 -24.10 -23.04
CA ILE A 586 -3.80 -23.38 -22.00
C ILE A 586 -2.32 -23.27 -22.39
N GLY A 587 -1.67 -22.19 -21.94
CA GLY A 587 -0.23 -22.10 -21.87
C GLY A 587 0.24 -22.66 -20.53
N VAL A 588 1.25 -23.54 -20.53
CA VAL A 588 1.87 -24.05 -19.30
C VAL A 588 3.31 -23.54 -19.24
N LEU A 589 3.69 -23.04 -18.08
CA LEU A 589 5.02 -22.55 -17.76
C LEU A 589 5.42 -23.14 -16.40
N GLY A 590 6.43 -24.01 -16.37
CA GLY A 590 6.85 -24.72 -15.15
C GLY A 590 8.37 -24.81 -15.03
N ASN A 591 8.92 -24.52 -13.85
CA ASN A 591 10.36 -24.59 -13.62
C ASN A 591 10.77 -25.97 -13.06
N GLY A 592 11.73 -26.61 -13.74
CA GLY A 592 12.32 -27.90 -13.36
C GLY A 592 13.61 -27.80 -12.56
N GLY A 593 14.02 -26.57 -12.23
CA GLY A 593 15.24 -26.17 -11.55
C GLY A 593 15.43 -24.65 -11.66
N ASP A 594 16.57 -24.14 -11.21
CA ASP A 594 16.82 -22.70 -11.05
C ASP A 594 16.66 -21.91 -12.37
N ILE A 595 15.88 -20.82 -12.36
CA ILE A 595 15.57 -20.02 -13.55
C ILE A 595 16.81 -19.23 -14.03
N THR A 596 17.45 -19.66 -15.12
CA THR A 596 18.57 -18.93 -15.75
C THR A 596 18.13 -17.67 -16.51
N GLN A 597 19.08 -16.88 -17.01
CA GLN A 597 18.82 -15.72 -17.88
C GLN A 597 18.01 -16.13 -19.13
N GLN A 598 18.39 -17.24 -19.77
CA GLN A 598 17.70 -17.75 -20.97
C GLN A 598 16.30 -18.27 -20.67
N ASP A 599 16.11 -18.87 -19.48
CA ASP A 599 14.80 -19.27 -18.98
C ASP A 599 13.89 -18.06 -18.77
N ALA A 600 14.39 -16.99 -18.15
CA ALA A 600 13.63 -15.77 -17.91
C ALA A 600 13.25 -15.06 -19.23
N GLN A 601 14.17 -14.95 -20.19
CA GLN A 601 13.88 -14.45 -21.55
C GLN A 601 12.80 -15.27 -22.27
N LYS A 602 12.87 -16.60 -22.14
CA LYS A 602 11.88 -17.53 -22.70
C LYS A 602 10.52 -17.36 -22.03
N GLY A 603 10.49 -17.27 -20.70
CA GLY A 603 9.28 -17.08 -19.90
C GLY A 603 8.59 -15.76 -20.21
N ALA A 604 9.33 -14.64 -20.21
CA ALA A 604 8.79 -13.32 -20.55
C ALA A 604 8.13 -13.30 -21.95
N HIS A 605 8.82 -13.82 -22.97
CA HIS A 605 8.29 -13.96 -24.33
C HIS A 605 7.05 -14.86 -24.35
N PHE A 606 7.09 -16.02 -23.69
CA PHE A 606 5.97 -16.96 -23.66
C PHE A 606 4.71 -16.36 -23.01
N ILE A 607 4.87 -15.61 -21.91
CA ILE A 607 3.78 -14.91 -21.22
C ILE A 607 3.18 -13.83 -22.14
N GLN A 608 4.00 -13.01 -22.79
CA GLN A 608 3.55 -12.00 -23.76
C GLN A 608 2.81 -12.63 -24.95
N LEU A 609 3.31 -13.76 -25.46
CA LEU A 609 2.68 -14.51 -26.55
C LEU A 609 1.32 -15.08 -26.14
N CYS A 610 1.18 -15.54 -24.90
CA CYS A 610 -0.09 -15.98 -24.34
C CYS A 610 -1.08 -14.81 -24.18
N ASP A 611 -0.66 -13.64 -23.64
CA ASP A 611 -1.54 -12.47 -23.53
C ASP A 611 -2.00 -11.97 -24.91
N GLN A 612 -1.09 -11.87 -25.87
CA GLN A 612 -1.40 -11.47 -27.25
C GLN A 612 -2.43 -12.41 -27.89
N ARG A 613 -2.30 -13.72 -27.68
CA ARG A 613 -3.23 -14.75 -28.19
C ARG A 613 -4.47 -14.94 -27.31
N SER A 614 -4.58 -14.21 -26.21
CA SER A 614 -5.61 -14.38 -25.17
C SER A 614 -5.71 -15.82 -24.62
N ILE A 615 -4.58 -16.52 -24.52
CA ILE A 615 -4.47 -17.87 -23.96
C ILE A 615 -4.21 -17.78 -22.45
N PRO A 616 -5.02 -18.45 -21.59
CA PRO A 616 -4.80 -18.46 -20.13
C PRO A 616 -3.57 -19.30 -19.75
N ILE A 617 -2.93 -18.97 -18.62
CA ILE A 617 -1.60 -19.47 -18.25
C ILE A 617 -1.64 -20.25 -16.92
N LEU A 618 -1.04 -21.44 -16.90
CA LEU A 618 -0.73 -22.24 -15.72
C LEU A 618 0.75 -22.10 -15.35
N PHE A 619 1.03 -21.64 -14.14
CA PHE A 619 2.37 -21.58 -13.55
C PHE A 619 2.58 -22.79 -12.62
N LEU A 620 3.56 -23.65 -12.91
CA LEU A 620 3.97 -24.76 -12.04
C LEU A 620 5.27 -24.38 -11.32
N GLN A 621 5.23 -24.24 -9.99
CA GLN A 621 6.35 -23.71 -9.19
C GLN A 621 7.09 -24.82 -8.43
N ASN A 622 8.42 -24.83 -8.56
CA ASN A 622 9.33 -25.81 -7.94
C ASN A 622 10.76 -25.26 -7.91
N SER A 623 11.46 -25.29 -6.78
CA SER A 623 12.83 -24.75 -6.67
C SER A 623 13.86 -25.81 -6.31
N SER A 624 14.99 -25.79 -7.02
CA SER A 624 16.21 -26.52 -6.64
C SER A 624 16.95 -25.82 -5.50
N ASN A 625 17.79 -26.58 -4.78
CA ASN A 625 18.63 -26.07 -3.69
C ASN A 625 20.00 -25.55 -4.20
N SER A 626 20.21 -25.43 -5.51
CA SER A 626 21.51 -25.22 -6.16
C SER A 626 21.99 -23.76 -6.21
N GLY A 627 21.28 -22.81 -5.58
CA GLY A 627 21.60 -21.38 -5.56
C GLY A 627 22.90 -20.96 -4.82
N LEU A 628 23.86 -21.86 -4.70
CA LEU A 628 25.21 -21.65 -4.17
C LEU A 628 26.29 -21.80 -5.27
N GLU A 629 25.98 -22.40 -6.42
CA GLU A 629 26.95 -22.61 -7.51
C GLU A 629 26.82 -21.54 -8.61
N THR A 630 27.77 -20.61 -8.60
CA THR A 630 28.35 -19.79 -9.70
C THR A 630 27.45 -19.01 -10.68
N SER A 631 26.13 -19.24 -10.76
CA SER A 631 25.23 -18.58 -11.72
C SER A 631 24.55 -17.30 -11.20
N TYR A 632 24.77 -16.94 -9.93
CA TYR A 632 24.21 -15.74 -9.29
C TYR A 632 25.05 -14.46 -9.52
N GLN A 633 26.15 -14.55 -10.29
CA GLN A 633 27.07 -13.44 -10.56
C GLN A 633 26.81 -12.71 -11.89
N ASP A 634 25.92 -13.21 -12.74
CA ASP A 634 25.63 -12.60 -14.04
C ASP A 634 24.46 -11.61 -13.92
N GLU A 635 24.77 -10.31 -13.82
CA GLU A 635 23.80 -9.22 -13.63
C GLU A 635 22.66 -9.24 -14.66
N THR A 636 22.92 -9.79 -15.85
CA THR A 636 21.92 -9.90 -16.91
C THR A 636 20.74 -10.80 -16.52
N ILE A 637 20.91 -11.72 -15.56
CA ILE A 637 19.84 -12.59 -15.05
C ILE A 637 18.75 -11.79 -14.33
N LEU A 638 19.12 -10.75 -13.57
CA LEU A 638 18.20 -9.96 -12.77
C LEU A 638 17.26 -9.16 -13.67
N LYS A 639 17.83 -8.54 -14.71
CA LYS A 639 17.12 -7.75 -15.72
C LYS A 639 16.11 -8.61 -16.50
N GLU A 640 16.46 -9.85 -16.83
CA GLU A 640 15.55 -10.77 -17.52
C GLU A 640 14.47 -11.36 -16.60
N ARG A 641 14.79 -11.67 -15.33
CA ARG A 641 13.78 -12.04 -14.33
C ARG A 641 12.79 -10.88 -14.06
N ALA A 642 13.28 -9.64 -13.95
CA ALA A 642 12.43 -8.45 -13.83
C ALA A 642 11.51 -8.24 -15.04
N LYS A 643 12.01 -8.44 -16.28
CA LYS A 643 11.19 -8.45 -17.50
C LYS A 643 10.10 -9.53 -17.48
N MET A 644 10.41 -10.72 -16.95
CA MET A 644 9.43 -11.81 -16.79
C MET A 644 8.35 -11.46 -15.76
N ILE A 645 8.73 -10.89 -14.61
CA ILE A 645 7.80 -10.38 -13.59
C ILE A 645 6.92 -9.26 -14.17
N ARG A 646 7.49 -8.32 -14.93
CA ARG A 646 6.74 -7.27 -15.63
C ARG A 646 5.72 -7.86 -16.61
N ALA A 647 6.15 -8.81 -17.46
CA ALA A 647 5.27 -9.50 -18.41
C ALA A 647 4.10 -10.20 -17.69
N GLN A 648 4.38 -10.89 -16.58
CA GLN A 648 3.37 -11.54 -15.73
C GLN A 648 2.41 -10.53 -15.08
N ALA A 649 2.91 -9.39 -14.60
CA ALA A 649 2.10 -8.37 -13.94
C ALA A 649 1.12 -7.71 -14.92
N VAL A 650 1.56 -7.36 -16.13
CA VAL A 650 0.74 -6.70 -17.15
C VAL A 650 -0.15 -7.65 -17.95
N ALA A 651 0.13 -8.96 -17.97
CA ALA A 651 -0.69 -9.96 -18.64
C ALA A 651 -2.13 -9.94 -18.08
N ARG A 652 -3.11 -9.76 -18.97
CA ARG A 652 -4.54 -9.61 -18.68
C ARG A 652 -5.30 -10.93 -18.77
N VAL A 653 -4.75 -11.90 -19.50
CA VAL A 653 -5.24 -13.29 -19.52
C VAL A 653 -5.30 -13.89 -18.10
N PRO A 654 -6.21 -14.85 -17.85
CA PRO A 654 -6.22 -15.58 -16.59
C PRO A 654 -4.88 -16.26 -16.30
N LYS A 655 -4.47 -16.20 -15.04
CA LYS A 655 -3.23 -16.79 -14.52
C LYS A 655 -3.59 -17.64 -13.31
N ILE A 656 -3.21 -18.91 -13.32
CA ILE A 656 -3.35 -19.81 -12.18
C ILE A 656 -1.96 -20.31 -11.81
N ALA A 657 -1.66 -20.31 -10.52
CA ALA A 657 -0.40 -20.81 -9.99
C ALA A 657 -0.63 -22.10 -9.20
N LEU A 658 0.36 -23.00 -9.26
CA LEU A 658 0.39 -24.24 -8.52
C LEU A 658 1.83 -24.53 -8.07
N ALA A 659 2.10 -24.41 -6.77
CA ALA A 659 3.35 -24.90 -6.20
C ALA A 659 3.31 -26.44 -6.10
N VAL A 660 4.10 -27.12 -6.93
CA VAL A 660 4.14 -28.60 -6.98
C VAL A 660 5.24 -29.20 -6.10
N ALA A 661 6.19 -28.37 -5.66
CA ALA A 661 7.29 -28.75 -4.78
C ALA A 661 7.72 -27.52 -3.95
N PRO A 662 8.63 -27.65 -2.97
CA PRO A 662 9.10 -26.51 -2.19
C PRO A 662 9.76 -25.42 -3.06
N VAL A 663 9.35 -24.17 -2.88
CA VAL A 663 9.74 -23.00 -3.68
C VAL A 663 10.61 -22.05 -2.83
N CYS A 664 11.64 -21.44 -3.41
CA CYS A 664 12.44 -20.39 -2.77
C CYS A 664 11.86 -18.99 -3.04
N HIS A 665 12.27 -18.00 -2.25
CA HIS A 665 11.67 -16.65 -2.27
C HIS A 665 11.72 -15.97 -3.65
N ASP A 666 12.88 -16.00 -4.32
CA ASP A 666 13.09 -15.27 -5.57
C ASP A 666 12.32 -15.89 -6.76
N GLU A 667 12.13 -17.20 -6.74
CA GLU A 667 11.38 -17.91 -7.78
C GLU A 667 9.88 -17.78 -7.58
N LEU A 668 9.38 -17.69 -6.34
CA LEU A 668 7.97 -17.42 -6.06
C LEU A 668 7.51 -16.08 -6.69
N MET A 669 8.38 -15.06 -6.68
CA MET A 669 8.12 -13.76 -7.32
C MET A 669 8.10 -13.89 -8.86
N THR A 670 9.02 -14.69 -9.42
CA THR A 670 9.21 -14.86 -10.87
C THR A 670 8.17 -15.79 -11.51
N MET A 671 7.59 -16.72 -10.74
CA MET A 671 6.68 -17.78 -11.21
C MET A 671 5.21 -17.57 -10.79
N CYS A 672 4.78 -16.32 -10.68
CA CYS A 672 3.39 -15.93 -10.38
C CYS A 672 2.84 -16.46 -9.03
N GLY A 673 3.63 -16.39 -7.96
CA GLY A 673 3.12 -16.58 -6.59
C GLY A 673 2.08 -15.53 -6.17
N PRO A 674 1.72 -15.45 -4.88
CA PRO A 674 0.65 -14.58 -4.38
C PRO A 674 0.78 -13.10 -4.82
N SER A 675 2.00 -12.56 -4.79
CA SER A 675 2.35 -11.21 -5.26
C SER A 675 2.12 -11.00 -6.77
N GLY A 676 2.12 -12.07 -7.57
CA GLY A 676 1.73 -12.06 -8.98
C GLY A 676 0.24 -11.79 -9.20
N ASN A 677 -0.59 -11.97 -8.17
CA ASN A 677 -2.06 -11.94 -8.22
C ASN A 677 -2.59 -12.89 -9.32
N PRO A 678 -2.30 -14.20 -9.24
CA PRO A 678 -3.08 -15.19 -9.98
C PRO A 678 -4.56 -15.12 -9.55
N GLU A 679 -5.45 -15.65 -10.37
CA GLU A 679 -6.87 -15.80 -10.02
C GLU A 679 -7.10 -17.00 -9.09
N PHE A 680 -6.18 -17.96 -9.08
CA PHE A 680 -6.04 -18.97 -8.03
C PHE A 680 -4.55 -19.32 -7.83
N ASN A 681 -4.09 -19.29 -6.58
CA ASN A 681 -2.78 -19.77 -6.13
C ASN A 681 -2.96 -21.05 -5.30
N PHE A 682 -2.70 -22.19 -5.93
CA PHE A 682 -2.76 -23.50 -5.28
C PHE A 682 -1.38 -23.98 -4.84
N MET A 683 -1.35 -24.89 -3.86
CA MET A 683 -0.14 -25.56 -3.41
C MET A 683 -0.36 -27.08 -3.35
N TRP A 684 0.68 -27.88 -3.52
CA TRP A 684 0.64 -29.32 -3.21
C TRP A 684 1.00 -29.57 -1.75
N PRO A 685 0.54 -30.67 -1.14
CA PRO A 685 0.73 -30.89 0.30
C PRO A 685 2.20 -30.96 0.77
N GLY A 686 3.12 -31.50 -0.04
CA GLY A 686 4.57 -31.48 0.21
C GLY A 686 5.32 -30.33 -0.47
N SER A 687 4.60 -29.31 -0.97
CA SER A 687 5.21 -28.04 -1.31
C SER A 687 5.36 -27.16 -0.05
N GLY A 688 5.97 -25.99 -0.21
CA GLY A 688 6.31 -25.11 0.91
C GLY A 688 7.19 -23.95 0.46
N LEU A 689 7.47 -22.99 1.36
CA LEU A 689 8.40 -21.89 1.08
C LEU A 689 9.69 -22.08 1.87
N LYS A 690 10.84 -22.07 1.19
CA LYS A 690 12.17 -22.25 1.78
C LYS A 690 12.85 -20.92 2.08
N LYS A 691 13.65 -20.90 3.15
CA LYS A 691 14.69 -19.88 3.40
C LYS A 691 15.94 -20.22 2.58
N HIS A 692 16.66 -19.21 2.10
CA HIS A 692 17.97 -19.39 1.47
C HIS A 692 18.95 -20.06 2.45
N GLY A 693 19.73 -21.03 1.95
CA GLY A 693 20.84 -21.67 2.68
C GLY A 693 20.50 -22.82 3.63
N PHE A 694 19.30 -23.42 3.58
CA PHE A 694 18.94 -24.57 4.44
C PHE A 694 18.80 -25.88 3.64
N GLU A 695 19.45 -26.94 4.12
CA GLU A 695 19.31 -28.29 3.59
C GLU A 695 17.95 -28.92 3.94
N CYS A 696 17.58 -29.93 3.14
CA CYS A 696 16.21 -30.41 3.10
C CYS A 696 15.96 -31.68 3.95
N SER A 697 16.84 -31.98 4.89
CA SER A 697 16.80 -33.18 5.75
C SER A 697 15.99 -33.02 7.04
N GLN A 698 15.76 -31.79 7.51
CA GLN A 698 15.22 -31.53 8.86
C GLN A 698 13.70 -31.30 8.96
N ILE A 699 12.93 -31.49 7.88
CA ILE A 699 11.46 -31.33 7.90
C ILE A 699 10.74 -32.65 8.30
N CYS A 700 11.45 -33.78 8.27
CA CYS A 700 10.87 -35.11 8.42
C CYS A 700 10.99 -35.71 9.85
N ASP A 701 11.91 -35.19 10.67
CA ASP A 701 12.32 -35.81 11.94
C ASP A 701 11.82 -35.06 13.20
N SER A 702 10.95 -34.04 13.05
CA SER A 702 10.35 -33.28 14.16
C SER A 702 8.90 -33.71 14.43
N ASP A 703 8.51 -33.72 15.71
CA ASP A 703 7.20 -34.18 16.19
C ASP A 703 5.98 -33.65 15.39
N PRO A 704 4.91 -34.45 15.21
CA PRO A 704 3.77 -34.15 14.33
C PRO A 704 2.87 -32.96 14.76
N VAL A 705 3.27 -32.21 15.79
CA VAL A 705 2.62 -31.00 16.28
C VAL A 705 3.29 -29.73 15.74
N ASP A 706 4.57 -29.79 15.35
CA ASP A 706 5.34 -28.60 14.99
C ASP A 706 5.11 -28.21 13.52
N VAL A 707 4.22 -27.24 13.31
CA VAL A 707 3.90 -26.70 11.98
C VAL A 707 5.02 -25.75 11.55
N SER A 708 6.13 -26.34 11.10
CA SER A 708 7.33 -25.60 10.69
C SER A 708 7.02 -24.56 9.61
N MET A 709 7.70 -23.41 9.71
CA MET A 709 7.51 -22.24 8.83
C MET A 709 7.67 -22.56 7.34
N GLY A 710 8.29 -23.68 6.99
CA GLY A 710 8.49 -24.10 5.61
C GLY A 710 7.26 -24.70 4.94
N SER A 711 6.34 -25.31 5.67
CA SER A 711 5.29 -26.18 5.10
C SER A 711 4.17 -25.42 4.35
N ALA A 712 3.63 -25.97 3.25
CA ALA A 712 2.43 -25.42 2.60
C ALA A 712 1.23 -25.25 3.57
N GLN A 713 1.21 -26.01 4.66
CA GLN A 713 0.18 -25.93 5.70
C GLN A 713 0.34 -24.69 6.60
N TYR A 714 1.58 -24.28 6.91
CA TYR A 714 1.89 -23.01 7.59
C TYR A 714 1.48 -21.79 6.74
N TRP A 715 1.55 -21.93 5.41
CA TRP A 715 1.20 -20.90 4.44
C TRP A 715 -0.30 -20.85 4.16
N SER A 716 -0.96 -21.99 4.00
CA SER A 716 -2.41 -22.08 3.84
C SER A 716 -3.15 -21.58 5.10
N SER A 717 -2.64 -21.84 6.30
CA SER A 717 -3.25 -21.30 7.54
C SER A 717 -3.15 -19.78 7.67
N ARG A 718 -2.26 -19.14 6.92
CA ARG A 718 -2.11 -17.67 6.80
C ARG A 718 -2.79 -17.09 5.56
N SER A 719 -3.62 -17.87 4.85
CA SER A 719 -4.27 -17.47 3.58
C SER A 719 -3.28 -17.06 2.48
N THR A 720 -2.04 -17.55 2.52
CA THR A 720 -1.01 -17.30 1.49
C THR A 720 -1.25 -18.14 0.22
N CYS A 721 -2.20 -19.08 0.25
CA CYS A 721 -2.68 -19.82 -0.92
C CYS A 721 -4.17 -20.12 -0.78
N ASP A 722 -4.87 -20.19 -1.91
CA ASP A 722 -6.34 -20.34 -1.99
C ASP A 722 -6.78 -21.79 -1.75
N GLY A 723 -5.83 -22.73 -1.83
CA GLY A 723 -6.06 -24.12 -1.43
C GLY A 723 -4.83 -24.99 -1.61
N ILE A 724 -4.69 -25.99 -0.73
CA ILE A 724 -3.80 -27.12 -0.99
C ILE A 724 -4.59 -28.15 -1.81
N ILE A 725 -4.17 -28.40 -3.05
CA ILE A 725 -4.84 -29.35 -3.96
C ILE A 725 -4.03 -30.65 -4.05
N ARG A 726 -4.70 -31.81 -4.11
CA ARG A 726 -3.99 -33.08 -4.24
C ARG A 726 -3.43 -33.26 -5.66
N PRO A 727 -2.27 -33.93 -5.84
CA PRO A 727 -1.73 -34.24 -7.17
C PRO A 727 -2.73 -34.96 -8.09
N GLN A 728 -3.48 -35.94 -7.57
CA GLN A 728 -4.48 -36.69 -8.34
C GLN A 728 -5.69 -35.82 -8.75
N GLU A 729 -6.08 -34.88 -7.90
CA GLU A 729 -7.24 -33.98 -8.12
C GLU A 729 -6.87 -32.76 -8.96
N SER A 730 -5.57 -32.48 -9.14
CA SER A 730 -5.07 -31.24 -9.75
C SER A 730 -5.62 -31.01 -11.15
N ARG A 731 -5.75 -32.04 -11.99
CA ARG A 731 -6.35 -31.92 -13.34
C ARG A 731 -7.80 -31.41 -13.27
N MET A 732 -8.62 -31.96 -12.38
CA MET A 732 -10.02 -31.55 -12.20
C MET A 732 -10.11 -30.14 -11.60
N VAL A 733 -9.32 -29.84 -10.57
CA VAL A 733 -9.37 -28.55 -9.87
C VAL A 733 -8.89 -27.43 -10.80
N LEU A 734 -7.78 -27.62 -11.51
CA LEU A 734 -7.30 -26.66 -12.50
C LEU A 734 -8.29 -26.48 -13.66
N ALA A 735 -8.92 -27.55 -14.16
CA ALA A 735 -9.94 -27.43 -15.21
C ALA A 735 -11.15 -26.59 -14.78
N LYS A 736 -11.61 -26.73 -13.52
CA LYS A 736 -12.68 -25.92 -12.93
C LYS A 736 -12.22 -24.48 -12.68
N ALA A 737 -11.01 -24.28 -12.16
CA ALA A 737 -10.43 -22.96 -11.93
C ALA A 737 -10.32 -22.19 -13.26
N PHE A 738 -9.74 -22.78 -14.31
CA PHE A 738 -9.68 -22.20 -15.65
C PHE A 738 -11.07 -21.92 -16.26
N TYR A 739 -12.10 -22.72 -15.95
CA TYR A 739 -13.47 -22.45 -16.39
C TYR A 739 -14.00 -21.15 -15.78
N LEU A 740 -13.96 -21.02 -14.45
CA LEU A 740 -14.43 -19.84 -13.71
C LEU A 740 -13.66 -18.58 -14.12
N SER A 741 -12.33 -18.69 -14.20
CA SER A 741 -11.41 -17.70 -14.74
C SER A 741 -11.80 -17.20 -16.14
N CYS A 742 -12.06 -18.11 -17.09
CA CYS A 742 -12.40 -17.73 -18.45
C CYS A 742 -13.80 -17.10 -18.57
N LEU A 743 -14.78 -17.56 -17.77
CA LEU A 743 -16.10 -16.91 -17.69
C LEU A 743 -15.98 -15.46 -17.22
N ASN A 744 -15.20 -15.22 -16.15
CA ASN A 744 -14.94 -13.87 -15.63
C ASN A 744 -14.21 -13.00 -16.67
N PHE A 745 -13.22 -13.56 -17.38
CA PHE A 745 -12.51 -12.87 -18.46
C PHE A 745 -13.43 -12.42 -19.61
N GLN A 746 -14.39 -13.26 -20.01
CA GLN A 746 -15.38 -12.93 -21.06
C GLN A 746 -16.37 -11.83 -20.64
N ALA A 747 -16.61 -11.65 -19.34
CA ALA A 747 -17.54 -10.64 -18.80
C ALA A 747 -16.93 -9.21 -18.69
N ARG A 748 -15.62 -9.04 -18.95
CA ARG A 748 -14.94 -7.74 -18.80
C ARG A 748 -15.36 -6.76 -19.92
N PRO A 749 -15.82 -5.53 -19.60
CA PRO A 749 -16.26 -4.58 -20.63
C PRO A 749 -15.10 -4.12 -21.52
N GLY A 750 -15.34 -4.13 -22.84
CA GLY A 750 -14.39 -3.61 -23.85
C GLY A 750 -13.88 -4.59 -24.91
N ARG A 751 -14.31 -5.86 -24.91
CA ARG A 751 -13.89 -6.87 -25.92
C ARG A 751 -15.02 -7.49 -26.77
N ASN A 752 -16.21 -6.88 -26.78
CA ASN A 752 -17.28 -7.24 -27.73
C ASN A 752 -16.98 -6.65 -29.12
N GLY A 753 -15.99 -7.22 -29.82
CA GLY A 753 -15.57 -6.83 -31.15
C GLY A 753 -14.91 -8.00 -31.90
N GLU A 754 -15.73 -8.76 -32.64
CA GLU A 754 -15.45 -9.66 -33.78
C GLU A 754 -14.30 -10.70 -33.72
N GLY A 755 -13.51 -10.81 -32.65
CA GLY A 755 -12.44 -11.83 -32.52
C GLY A 755 -12.88 -13.21 -31.99
N ASN A 756 -14.09 -13.34 -31.45
CA ASN A 756 -14.51 -14.50 -30.66
C ASN A 756 -14.99 -15.71 -31.49
N LYS A 757 -14.06 -16.42 -32.13
CA LYS A 757 -14.27 -17.80 -32.63
C LYS A 757 -13.41 -18.87 -31.96
N VAL A 758 -12.47 -18.50 -31.07
CA VAL A 758 -11.50 -19.44 -30.47
C VAL A 758 -12.05 -20.19 -29.23
N PHE A 759 -13.10 -19.68 -28.58
CA PHE A 759 -13.65 -20.23 -27.32
C PHE A 759 -15.02 -20.91 -27.47
N ARG A 760 -15.34 -21.43 -28.66
CA ARG A 760 -16.49 -22.31 -28.89
C ARG A 760 -16.09 -23.53 -29.72
N MET A 761 -15.40 -24.47 -29.06
CA MET A 761 -15.47 -25.93 -29.26
C MET A 761 -14.95 -26.61 -28.01
#